data_AF-A0A0G0WAP9-F1
#
_entry.id   AF-A0A0G0WAP9-F1
#
_cell.length_a   1.000
_cell.length_b   1.000
_cell.length_c   1.000
_cell.angle_alpha   90.00
_cell.angle_beta   90.00
_cell.angle_gamma   90.00
#
_symmetry.space_group_name_H-M   'P 1'
#
loop_
_entity.id
_entity.type
_entity.pdbx_description
1 polymer ?
#
loop_
_entity_poly.entity_id
_entity_poly.type
_entity_poly.pdbx_seq_one_letter_code
_entity_poly.pdbx_strand_id
1 'polypeptide(L)'
;MSQSGRRFFLFDLLRGIAVLLMILAHTVYFFHNSTSPFLLSLEKIGNTVCFVAFLLISGAVSYIVYFRDEESWHLDKKRIIKRLTMLLVSYYVLAFFVMAGQILTSYGLWKWGVILNILTFRTLPSYTEYIPPFILFSFLIAFFPKYFKEMARSIPLAFAISACFYFAGTTLFRLPMFQFLVPWKAFFVGHPGYYRFPIFQYFPIFILGISWGYRLITADILSKKEQILKKFLVFFGLLAAAIAVLSFGLTKNLSLFSLRWPPSIPFLLTGILFTFFASVLLYKTAQLKKIPILRDFLLVLGQNSYALFWTHIFLLQLYEMSGGTKVGSVVIFIFLFALTIVLSLALATFIPFNFKFTLNFIKGSREDQEDAVKSEAIYRLGEEVYKESKLEIKHLKNFFFLKSDGSLKKKRLIKKRHALFASLILLLVSFMVVPSAMEEVRESVKSAQITGWWSDEYAFNRPLIVKNKESFSDITKGQILKFSLDHQKLVKEKKSLPNGKDVRIVFWNGGSFEEAEFSLQNGWNLSNTTIKFKNPKSIPAGQEIKDLYLYYGNAVSKDVPASNMAGEWRYGYETAVGDEAHYPTILETDRLWILKSDKVAGVSTLNVSVKTASELTDPQTKVEVLKTEIEGSLEKSDANILEGVIDVGDLKPGQYQIQATIKDGGQTYKSQKHGFYVSYPLYVTWTQDWEGIDVSQVYLNAMANIADNHGLSMTHLFNPRIYVSSMPQDRQDYLTDWVKQREKVKDEEVGLHLHMYYDFIKDAGVVPKNSPNWGDSGDGYGSLTSNYNEAEMVKILERALWWFEKKGLLKPVSFRAGGWFANEETLKSLEKVGIKLDSSGRTSYSFYSEKGPWNLSKTAAPYKPSRTDQNKTSDDALDVWEVPNNGADSYWFSAKDMISRFDENYKGGILTDKKQVTYLSHPHWFNRAEQDKVNEVFNHVDQFKYEKDLGPVIYVTLRDIYNDWLKEN
;
A
#
# COMPACT_ATOMS: atom_id res chain seq x y z
N MET A 1 -19.31 -29.91 61.70
CA MET A 1 -18.53 -30.87 60.89
C MET A 1 -19.23 -31.03 59.55
N SER A 2 -18.61 -30.66 58.42
CA SER A 2 -19.21 -30.80 57.09
C SER A 2 -18.28 -31.64 56.20
N GLN A 3 -18.85 -32.70 55.62
CA GLN A 3 -18.17 -33.66 54.76
C GLN A 3 -17.38 -32.95 53.65
N SER A 4 -16.05 -33.01 53.69
CA SER A 4 -15.22 -32.41 52.65
C SER A 4 -15.42 -33.19 51.34
N GLY A 5 -15.89 -32.51 50.30
CA GLY A 5 -16.29 -33.08 49.01
C GLY A 5 -15.22 -33.97 48.36
N ARG A 6 -15.66 -35.18 47.97
CA ARG A 6 -14.88 -36.20 47.26
C ARG A 6 -14.40 -35.65 45.90
N ARG A 7 -13.09 -35.64 45.64
CA ARG A 7 -12.46 -35.10 44.41
C ARG A 7 -12.45 -36.14 43.28
N PHE A 8 -12.82 -35.74 42.06
CA PHE A 8 -12.84 -36.62 40.88
C PHE A 8 -11.57 -36.44 40.02
N PHE A 9 -10.62 -37.38 40.14
CA PHE A 9 -9.32 -37.33 39.44
C PHE A 9 -9.42 -37.35 37.91
N LEU A 10 -10.47 -37.94 37.35
CA LEU A 10 -10.72 -37.94 35.90
C LEU A 10 -10.78 -36.51 35.32
N PHE A 11 -11.52 -35.61 35.98
CA PHE A 11 -11.65 -34.24 35.49
C PHE A 11 -10.36 -33.44 35.63
N ASP A 12 -9.52 -33.77 36.61
CA ASP A 12 -8.18 -33.18 36.70
C ASP A 12 -7.30 -33.69 35.55
N LEU A 13 -7.29 -35.00 35.26
CA LEU A 13 -6.52 -35.55 34.12
C LEU A 13 -6.97 -34.99 32.76
N LEU A 14 -8.28 -34.93 32.51
CA LEU A 14 -8.82 -34.34 31.27
C LEU A 14 -8.46 -32.86 31.13
N ARG A 15 -8.53 -32.09 32.23
CA ARG A 15 -8.05 -30.70 32.25
C ARG A 15 -6.55 -30.65 31.98
N GLY A 16 -5.77 -31.56 32.52
CA GLY A 16 -4.32 -31.65 32.27
C GLY A 16 -3.99 -31.84 30.79
N ILE A 17 -4.70 -32.75 30.12
CA ILE A 17 -4.57 -32.96 28.67
C ILE A 17 -4.95 -31.68 27.91
N ALA A 18 -6.07 -31.05 28.25
CA ALA A 18 -6.52 -29.83 27.60
C ALA A 18 -5.54 -28.65 27.81
N VAL A 19 -4.95 -28.53 29.01
CA VAL A 19 -3.92 -27.52 29.31
C VAL A 19 -2.67 -27.76 28.48
N LEU A 20 -2.19 -29.01 28.40
CA LEU A 20 -1.01 -29.36 27.62
C LEU A 20 -1.19 -29.01 26.14
N LEU A 21 -2.33 -29.39 25.55
CA LEU A 21 -2.67 -29.09 24.16
C LEU A 21 -2.84 -27.59 23.91
N MET A 22 -3.38 -26.86 24.88
CA MET A 22 -3.53 -25.40 24.79
C MET A 22 -2.18 -24.69 24.81
N ILE A 23 -1.29 -25.06 25.75
CA ILE A 23 0.08 -24.51 25.79
C ILE A 23 0.78 -24.84 24.49
N LEU A 24 0.66 -26.08 23.99
CA LEU A 24 1.24 -26.49 22.72
C LEU A 24 0.77 -25.60 21.57
N ALA A 25 -0.55 -25.45 21.39
CA ALA A 25 -1.11 -24.63 20.31
C ALA A 25 -0.63 -23.17 20.38
N HIS A 26 -0.63 -22.56 21.57
CA HIS A 26 -0.12 -21.19 21.72
C HIS A 26 1.39 -21.12 21.46
N THR A 27 2.19 -22.06 21.95
CA THR A 27 3.64 -22.05 21.67
C THR A 27 3.95 -22.24 20.18
N VAL A 28 3.16 -23.02 19.43
CA VAL A 28 3.33 -23.11 17.97
C VAL A 28 3.09 -21.74 17.33
N TYR A 29 2.01 -21.06 17.71
CA TYR A 29 1.72 -19.72 17.20
C TYR A 29 2.83 -18.69 17.48
N PHE A 30 3.35 -18.68 18.72
CA PHE A 30 4.33 -17.69 19.15
C PHE A 30 5.77 -18.01 18.71
N PHE A 31 6.16 -19.28 18.69
CA PHE A 31 7.56 -19.66 18.44
C PHE A 31 7.83 -20.19 17.04
N HIS A 32 6.85 -20.67 16.27
CA HIS A 32 7.14 -21.37 15.01
C HIS A 32 6.73 -20.56 13.77
N ASN A 33 7.57 -20.58 12.73
CA ASN A 33 7.40 -19.77 11.51
C ASN A 33 6.51 -20.41 10.44
N SER A 34 5.66 -21.36 10.83
CA SER A 34 4.72 -22.08 9.95
C SER A 34 5.35 -22.95 8.85
N THR A 35 6.63 -23.30 8.97
CA THR A 35 7.32 -24.17 7.97
C THR A 35 7.06 -25.67 8.15
N SER A 36 6.71 -26.14 9.36
CA SER A 36 6.37 -27.54 9.65
C SER A 36 4.87 -27.84 9.59
N PRO A 37 4.38 -28.66 8.63
CA PRO A 37 2.98 -29.10 8.57
C PRO A 37 2.55 -29.91 9.81
N PHE A 38 3.48 -30.62 10.44
CA PHE A 38 3.24 -31.41 11.64
C PHE A 38 2.83 -30.51 12.83
N LEU A 39 3.58 -29.44 13.08
CA LEU A 39 3.29 -28.51 14.17
C LEU A 39 1.98 -27.75 13.94
N LEU A 40 1.71 -27.32 12.70
CA LEU A 40 0.44 -26.70 12.32
C LEU A 40 -0.76 -27.63 12.54
N SER A 41 -0.59 -28.93 12.30
CA SER A 41 -1.63 -29.94 12.55
C SER A 41 -1.91 -30.08 14.06
N LEU A 42 -0.88 -30.07 14.89
CA LEU A 42 -1.02 -30.11 16.36
C LEU A 42 -1.69 -28.85 16.91
N GLU A 43 -1.31 -27.68 16.40
CA GLU A 43 -1.95 -26.41 16.73
C GLU A 43 -3.45 -26.45 16.39
N LYS A 44 -3.80 -26.92 15.19
CA LYS A 44 -5.19 -27.05 14.75
C LYS A 44 -6.00 -27.97 15.68
N ILE A 45 -5.43 -29.10 16.10
CA ILE A 45 -6.07 -30.01 17.07
C ILE A 45 -6.35 -29.26 18.38
N GLY A 46 -5.36 -28.58 18.95
CA GLY A 46 -5.53 -27.82 20.20
C GLY A 46 -6.61 -26.74 20.07
N ASN A 47 -6.56 -25.97 18.98
CA ASN A 47 -7.53 -24.92 18.66
C ASN A 47 -8.97 -25.44 18.49
N THR A 48 -9.13 -26.69 18.07
CA THR A 48 -10.45 -27.32 17.92
C THR A 48 -11.00 -27.88 19.24
N VAL A 49 -10.18 -28.54 20.05
CA VAL A 49 -10.70 -29.37 21.16
C VAL A 49 -10.65 -28.71 22.54
N CYS A 50 -9.67 -27.83 22.80
CA CYS A 50 -9.36 -27.39 24.17
C CYS A 50 -10.51 -26.62 24.83
N PHE A 51 -11.10 -25.63 24.14
CA PHE A 51 -12.15 -24.82 24.75
C PHE A 51 -13.40 -25.64 25.07
N VAL A 52 -13.84 -26.50 24.14
CA VAL A 52 -14.98 -27.39 24.32
C VAL A 52 -14.74 -28.34 25.51
N ALA A 53 -13.54 -28.90 25.61
CA ALA A 53 -13.16 -29.76 26.74
C ALA A 53 -13.22 -29.02 28.07
N PHE A 54 -12.62 -27.82 28.17
CA PHE A 54 -12.67 -27.02 29.40
C PHE A 54 -14.10 -26.64 29.79
N LEU A 55 -14.92 -26.25 28.81
CA LEU A 55 -16.29 -25.83 29.07
C LEU A 55 -17.18 -27.00 29.53
N LEU A 56 -17.05 -28.16 28.88
CA LEU A 56 -17.75 -29.39 29.26
C LEU A 56 -17.37 -29.84 30.68
N ILE A 57 -16.07 -29.86 30.99
CA ILE A 57 -15.57 -30.23 32.33
C ILE A 57 -16.02 -29.19 33.37
N SER A 58 -15.99 -27.90 33.05
CA SER A 58 -16.46 -26.86 33.95
C SER A 58 -17.94 -27.02 34.28
N GLY A 59 -18.78 -27.39 33.31
CA GLY A 59 -20.19 -27.71 33.56
C GLY A 59 -20.36 -28.91 34.51
N ALA A 60 -19.63 -30.00 34.26
CA ALA A 60 -19.70 -31.21 35.10
C ALA A 60 -19.26 -30.94 36.54
N VAL A 61 -18.14 -30.24 36.73
CA VAL A 61 -17.63 -29.85 38.04
C VAL A 61 -18.59 -28.90 38.75
N SER A 62 -19.19 -27.95 38.04
CA SER A 62 -20.19 -27.05 38.62
C SER A 62 -21.38 -27.81 39.20
N TYR A 63 -21.88 -28.85 38.52
CA TYR A 63 -22.95 -29.68 39.09
C TYR A 63 -22.51 -30.42 40.35
N ILE A 64 -21.32 -31.02 40.31
CA ILE A 64 -20.78 -31.81 41.42
C ILE A 64 -20.56 -30.98 42.68
N VAL A 65 -20.11 -29.74 42.52
CA VAL A 65 -19.75 -28.87 43.63
C VAL A 65 -20.94 -28.09 44.17
N TYR A 66 -21.83 -27.59 43.30
CA TYR A 66 -22.84 -26.61 43.70
C TYR A 66 -24.29 -27.13 43.75
N PHE A 67 -24.59 -28.27 43.14
CA PHE A 67 -25.98 -28.78 43.02
C PHE A 67 -26.23 -30.10 43.76
N ARG A 68 -25.27 -30.55 44.58
CA ARG A 68 -25.32 -31.84 45.28
C ARG A 68 -26.24 -31.82 46.52
N ASP A 69 -26.08 -30.84 47.40
CA ASP A 69 -26.82 -30.73 48.66
C ASP A 69 -27.67 -29.44 48.66
N GLU A 70 -28.98 -29.55 48.92
CA GLU A 70 -29.88 -28.38 48.89
C GLU A 70 -29.69 -27.46 50.11
N GLU A 71 -29.23 -28.00 51.24
CA GLU A 71 -29.02 -27.25 52.49
C GLU A 71 -27.77 -26.34 52.47
N SER A 72 -26.85 -26.52 51.52
CA SER A 72 -25.57 -25.77 51.47
C SER A 72 -25.54 -24.56 50.54
N TRP A 73 -26.66 -24.19 49.92
CA TRP A 73 -26.70 -23.20 48.83
C TRP A 73 -26.06 -21.84 49.19
N HIS A 74 -26.21 -21.35 50.43
CA HIS A 74 -25.56 -20.11 50.87
C HIS A 74 -24.02 -20.20 50.84
N LEU A 75 -23.45 -21.34 51.27
CA LEU A 75 -22.00 -21.59 51.23
C LEU A 75 -21.51 -21.75 49.78
N ASP A 76 -22.30 -22.38 48.93
CA ASP A 76 -21.97 -22.57 47.52
C ASP A 76 -22.06 -21.27 46.73
N LYS A 77 -23.04 -20.41 47.00
CA LYS A 77 -23.12 -19.04 46.45
C LYS A 77 -21.87 -18.23 46.79
N LYS A 78 -21.38 -18.29 48.04
CA LYS A 78 -20.13 -17.62 48.46
C LYS A 78 -18.91 -18.15 47.69
N ARG A 79 -18.85 -19.46 47.43
CA ARG A 79 -17.78 -20.08 46.61
C ARG A 79 -17.85 -19.62 45.15
N ILE A 80 -19.04 -19.52 44.57
CA ILE A 80 -19.24 -19.04 43.19
C ILE A 80 -18.84 -17.57 43.07
N ILE A 81 -19.25 -16.71 44.01
CA ILE A 81 -18.86 -15.28 44.03
C ILE A 81 -17.33 -15.15 44.11
N LYS A 82 -16.66 -15.92 44.99
CA LYS A 82 -15.20 -15.91 45.07
C LYS A 82 -14.54 -16.30 43.74
N ARG A 83 -15.08 -17.30 43.03
CA ARG A 83 -14.62 -17.71 41.70
C ARG A 83 -14.82 -16.58 40.68
N LEU A 84 -15.98 -15.93 40.68
CA LEU A 84 -16.30 -14.81 39.79
C LEU A 84 -15.32 -13.64 39.97
N THR A 85 -15.11 -13.20 41.22
CA THR A 85 -14.16 -12.12 41.52
C THR A 85 -12.76 -12.46 41.03
N MET A 86 -12.31 -13.70 41.22
CA MET A 86 -11.01 -14.14 40.72
C MET A 86 -10.93 -14.07 39.19
N LEU A 87 -11.90 -14.66 38.49
CA LEU A 87 -11.91 -14.67 37.02
C LEU A 87 -11.89 -13.25 36.46
N LEU A 88 -12.68 -12.35 37.06
CA LEU A 88 -12.78 -10.95 36.65
C LEU A 88 -11.48 -10.18 36.88
N VAL A 89 -10.90 -10.27 38.09
CA VAL A 89 -9.63 -9.59 38.41
C VAL A 89 -8.51 -10.10 37.51
N SER A 90 -8.42 -11.42 37.32
CA SER A 90 -7.37 -11.98 36.47
C SER A 90 -7.53 -11.58 35.01
N TYR A 91 -8.76 -11.52 34.50
CA TYR A 91 -9.06 -11.02 33.16
C TYR A 91 -8.56 -9.59 33.01
N TYR A 92 -8.91 -8.68 33.92
CA TYR A 92 -8.46 -7.30 33.82
C TYR A 92 -6.94 -7.17 33.90
N VAL A 93 -6.30 -7.84 34.85
CA VAL A 93 -4.83 -7.79 34.97
C VAL A 93 -4.17 -8.27 33.68
N LEU A 94 -4.62 -9.38 33.11
CA LEU A 94 -4.04 -9.91 31.88
C LEU A 94 -4.36 -9.04 30.66
N ALA A 95 -5.60 -8.55 30.54
CA ALA A 95 -6.03 -7.69 29.44
C ALA A 95 -5.27 -6.35 29.44
N PHE A 96 -5.08 -5.72 30.60
CA PHE A 96 -4.26 -4.51 30.72
C PHE A 96 -2.80 -4.78 30.43
N PHE A 97 -2.27 -5.95 30.81
CA PHE A 97 -0.90 -6.34 30.50
C PHE A 97 -0.68 -6.53 29.00
N VAL A 98 -1.55 -7.28 28.31
CA VAL A 98 -1.48 -7.48 26.86
C VAL A 98 -1.60 -6.15 26.11
N MET A 99 -2.45 -5.25 26.60
CA MET A 99 -2.67 -3.93 25.99
C MET A 99 -1.70 -2.85 26.48
N ALA A 100 -0.69 -3.19 27.29
CA ALA A 100 0.17 -2.21 27.95
C ALA A 100 0.88 -1.30 26.95
N GLY A 101 1.41 -1.85 25.85
CA GLY A 101 2.05 -1.06 24.79
C GLY A 101 1.12 0.02 24.22
N GLN A 102 -0.09 -0.36 23.84
CA GLN A 102 -1.09 0.59 23.30
C GLN A 102 -1.53 1.62 24.34
N ILE A 103 -1.66 1.23 25.62
CA ILE A 103 -2.04 2.15 26.70
C ILE A 103 -0.91 3.15 27.02
N LEU A 104 0.35 2.72 26.94
CA LEU A 104 1.53 3.55 27.20
C LEU A 104 1.80 4.54 26.06
N THR A 105 1.50 4.18 24.81
CA THR A 105 1.70 5.06 23.64
C THR A 105 0.51 5.97 23.33
N SER A 106 -0.65 5.75 23.96
CA SER A 106 -1.86 6.56 23.75
C SER A 106 -1.95 7.76 24.72
N TYR A 107 -2.42 8.92 24.23
CA TYR A 107 -2.57 10.16 25.01
C TYR A 107 -4.03 10.64 25.10
N GLY A 108 -4.36 11.40 26.15
CA GLY A 108 -5.66 12.08 26.30
C GLY A 108 -6.88 11.16 26.36
N LEU A 109 -7.98 11.57 25.69
CA LEU A 109 -9.26 10.85 25.67
C LEU A 109 -9.16 9.43 25.06
N TRP A 110 -8.22 9.20 24.15
CA TRP A 110 -8.01 7.90 23.50
C TRP A 110 -7.52 6.84 24.48
N LYS A 111 -6.62 7.20 25.40
CA LYS A 111 -6.17 6.31 26.48
C LYS A 111 -7.34 5.84 27.36
N TRP A 112 -8.20 6.78 27.74
CA TRP A 112 -9.41 6.46 28.50
C TRP A 112 -10.40 5.60 27.70
N GLY A 113 -10.51 5.82 26.40
CA GLY A 113 -11.28 4.97 25.49
C GLY A 113 -10.83 3.51 25.52
N VAL A 114 -9.52 3.24 25.44
CA VAL A 114 -8.96 1.88 25.52
C VAL A 114 -9.27 1.24 26.87
N ILE A 115 -9.07 1.96 27.98
CA ILE A 115 -9.34 1.47 29.33
C ILE A 115 -10.82 1.12 29.51
N LEU A 116 -11.72 2.03 29.13
CA LEU A 116 -13.17 1.81 29.24
C LEU A 116 -13.63 0.65 28.37
N ASN A 117 -13.06 0.49 27.17
CA ASN A 117 -13.39 -0.64 26.30
C ASN A 117 -12.97 -1.99 26.90
N ILE A 118 -11.83 -2.06 27.61
CA ILE A 118 -11.41 -3.28 28.34
C ILE A 118 -12.38 -3.58 29.50
N LEU A 119 -12.69 -2.56 30.32
CA LEU A 119 -13.56 -2.69 31.48
C LEU A 119 -15.00 -3.09 31.11
N THR A 120 -15.46 -2.69 29.92
CA THR A 120 -16.81 -2.99 29.41
C THR A 120 -16.87 -4.23 28.50
N PHE A 121 -15.78 -5.00 28.38
CA PHE A 121 -15.65 -6.15 27.47
C PHE A 121 -15.89 -5.81 25.97
N ARG A 122 -15.80 -4.52 25.60
CA ARG A 122 -15.82 -4.10 24.20
C ARG A 122 -14.51 -4.49 23.50
N THR A 123 -13.40 -4.42 24.22
CA THR A 123 -12.12 -4.97 23.77
C THR A 123 -11.80 -6.20 24.62
N LEU A 124 -11.67 -7.36 23.97
CA LEU A 124 -11.12 -8.58 24.55
C LEU A 124 -9.76 -8.81 23.87
N PRO A 125 -8.64 -8.49 24.52
CA PRO A 125 -7.31 -8.72 23.95
C PRO A 125 -7.10 -10.20 23.64
N SER A 126 -6.27 -10.50 22.63
CA SER A 126 -6.00 -11.88 22.20
C SER A 126 -5.57 -12.78 23.36
N TYR A 127 -6.02 -14.03 23.32
CA TYR A 127 -5.87 -15.05 24.35
C TYR A 127 -6.61 -14.78 25.67
N THR A 128 -7.15 -13.59 25.91
CA THR A 128 -7.94 -13.29 27.12
C THR A 128 -9.43 -13.57 26.92
N GLU A 129 -9.91 -13.67 25.67
CA GLU A 129 -11.29 -13.92 25.28
C GLU A 129 -11.87 -15.24 25.80
N TYR A 130 -11.01 -16.15 26.27
CA TYR A 130 -11.38 -17.41 26.90
C TYR A 130 -11.98 -17.24 28.30
N ILE A 131 -11.61 -16.20 29.05
CA ILE A 131 -12.05 -16.00 30.45
C ILE A 131 -13.51 -15.53 30.54
N PRO A 132 -13.97 -14.53 29.77
CA PRO A 132 -15.32 -13.98 29.88
C PRO A 132 -16.47 -15.01 29.79
N PRO A 133 -16.42 -16.05 28.93
CA PRO A 133 -17.42 -17.13 28.97
C PRO A 133 -17.55 -17.81 30.35
N PHE A 134 -16.43 -18.11 31.02
CA PHE A 134 -16.47 -18.71 32.37
C PHE A 134 -16.99 -17.75 33.43
N ILE A 135 -16.75 -16.43 33.27
CA ILE A 135 -17.35 -15.40 34.12
C ILE A 135 -18.88 -15.45 33.95
N LEU A 136 -19.36 -15.40 32.71
CA LEU A 136 -20.80 -15.36 32.45
C LEU A 136 -21.52 -16.66 32.87
N PHE A 137 -20.97 -17.84 32.58
CA PHE A 137 -21.61 -19.09 33.00
C PHE A 137 -21.61 -19.26 34.53
N SER A 138 -20.56 -18.82 35.22
CA SER A 138 -20.54 -18.82 36.69
C SER A 138 -21.56 -17.84 37.26
N PHE A 139 -21.75 -16.69 36.59
CA PHE A 139 -22.77 -15.72 36.92
C PHE A 139 -24.17 -16.33 36.74
N LEU A 140 -24.46 -16.93 35.58
CA LEU A 140 -25.75 -17.57 35.32
C LEU A 140 -26.09 -18.66 36.35
N ILE A 141 -25.12 -19.49 36.76
CA ILE A 141 -25.35 -20.48 37.82
C ILE A 141 -25.73 -19.83 39.16
N ALA A 142 -25.07 -18.72 39.53
CA ALA A 142 -25.34 -18.03 40.79
C ALA A 142 -26.76 -17.45 40.87
N PHE A 143 -27.30 -17.01 39.73
CA PHE A 143 -28.61 -16.34 39.65
C PHE A 143 -29.76 -17.29 39.25
N PHE A 144 -29.49 -18.35 38.50
CA PHE A 144 -30.49 -19.25 37.94
C PHE A 144 -30.29 -20.74 38.32
N PRO A 145 -29.98 -21.08 39.59
CA PRO A 145 -29.58 -22.44 39.98
C PRO A 145 -30.65 -23.51 39.73
N LYS A 146 -31.93 -23.16 39.95
CA LYS A 146 -33.07 -24.08 39.79
C LYS A 146 -33.15 -24.62 38.36
N TYR A 147 -33.05 -23.74 37.37
CA TYR A 147 -33.12 -24.11 35.95
C TYR A 147 -31.97 -25.03 35.54
N PHE A 148 -30.75 -24.78 36.01
CA PHE A 148 -29.62 -25.68 35.74
C PHE A 148 -29.80 -27.07 36.36
N LYS A 149 -30.44 -27.17 37.54
CA LYS A 149 -30.75 -28.44 38.18
C LYS A 149 -31.82 -29.23 37.43
N GLU A 150 -32.85 -28.57 36.95
CA GLU A 150 -33.91 -29.17 36.12
C GLU A 150 -33.35 -29.67 34.78
N MET A 151 -32.54 -28.85 34.11
CA MET A 151 -31.84 -29.26 32.88
C MET A 151 -30.92 -30.46 33.11
N ALA A 152 -30.20 -30.50 34.23
CA ALA A 152 -29.33 -31.65 34.54
C ALA A 152 -30.10 -32.97 34.66
N ARG A 153 -31.33 -32.92 35.21
CA ARG A 153 -32.19 -34.09 35.44
C ARG A 153 -32.91 -34.57 34.18
N SER A 154 -33.25 -33.66 33.26
CA SER A 154 -34.04 -33.95 32.06
C SER A 154 -33.23 -33.75 30.78
N ILE A 155 -32.83 -34.85 30.13
CA ILE A 155 -32.16 -34.80 28.81
C ILE A 155 -33.01 -34.07 27.76
N PRO A 156 -34.33 -34.35 27.62
CA PRO A 156 -35.15 -33.64 26.64
C PRO A 156 -35.16 -32.13 26.86
N LEU A 157 -35.25 -31.68 28.12
CA LEU A 157 -35.22 -30.25 28.46
C LEU A 157 -33.85 -29.63 28.15
N ALA A 158 -32.76 -30.30 28.54
CA ALA A 158 -31.40 -29.88 28.20
C ALA A 158 -31.18 -29.75 26.70
N PHE A 159 -31.69 -30.71 25.91
CA PHE A 159 -31.59 -30.70 24.45
C PHE A 159 -32.42 -29.57 23.82
N ALA A 160 -33.68 -29.41 24.24
CA ALA A 160 -34.55 -28.35 23.75
C ALA A 160 -33.96 -26.96 23.99
N ILE A 161 -33.49 -26.69 25.22
CA ILE A 161 -32.86 -25.40 25.55
C ILE A 161 -31.56 -25.22 24.75
N SER A 162 -30.74 -26.27 24.63
CA SER A 162 -29.51 -26.21 23.84
C SER A 162 -29.79 -25.88 22.37
N ALA A 163 -30.80 -26.50 21.76
CA ALA A 163 -31.22 -26.24 20.40
C ALA A 163 -31.73 -24.80 20.23
N CYS A 164 -32.57 -24.31 21.16
CA CYS A 164 -33.07 -22.94 21.15
C CYS A 164 -31.93 -21.91 21.22
N PHE A 165 -30.98 -22.06 22.14
CA PHE A 165 -29.85 -21.12 22.26
C PHE A 165 -28.93 -21.17 21.03
N TYR A 166 -28.61 -22.35 20.51
CA TYR A 166 -27.78 -22.47 19.32
C TYR A 166 -28.45 -21.85 18.08
N PHE A 167 -29.75 -22.13 17.89
CA PHE A 167 -30.54 -21.54 16.79
C PHE A 167 -30.66 -20.02 16.94
N ALA A 168 -31.01 -19.53 18.12
CA ALA A 168 -31.08 -18.10 18.40
C ALA A 168 -29.73 -17.41 18.13
N GLY A 169 -28.62 -18.00 18.60
CA GLY A 169 -27.28 -17.45 18.36
C GLY A 169 -26.94 -17.40 16.87
N THR A 170 -27.26 -18.46 16.13
CA THR A 170 -27.00 -18.54 14.68
C THR A 170 -27.86 -17.54 13.89
N THR A 171 -29.10 -17.32 14.29
CA THR A 171 -30.00 -16.33 13.66
C THR A 171 -29.55 -14.91 13.99
N LEU A 172 -29.28 -14.59 15.26
CA LEU A 172 -28.84 -13.28 15.70
C LEU A 172 -27.45 -12.91 15.14
N PHE A 173 -26.58 -13.89 14.89
CA PHE A 173 -25.30 -13.68 14.21
C PHE A 173 -25.48 -12.98 12.85
N ARG A 174 -26.53 -13.35 12.09
CA ARG A 174 -26.79 -12.85 10.74
C ARG A 174 -27.45 -11.47 10.69
N LEU A 175 -28.06 -11.00 11.78
CA LEU A 175 -28.76 -9.71 11.81
C LEU A 175 -27.77 -8.54 11.92
N PRO A 176 -27.95 -7.44 11.17
CA PRO A 176 -27.11 -6.25 11.32
C PRO A 176 -27.30 -5.61 12.71
N MET A 177 -26.27 -4.91 13.20
CA MET A 177 -26.32 -4.22 14.49
C MET A 177 -25.51 -2.92 14.44
N PHE A 178 -25.93 -1.91 15.20
CA PHE A 178 -25.20 -0.65 15.34
C PHE A 178 -23.74 -0.88 15.77
N GLN A 179 -22.80 -0.18 15.13
CA GLN A 179 -21.36 -0.37 15.30
C GLN A 179 -20.91 -0.34 16.77
N PHE A 180 -21.50 0.56 17.57
CA PHE A 180 -21.21 0.64 19.01
C PHE A 180 -21.45 -0.68 19.75
N LEU A 181 -22.50 -1.43 19.35
CA LEU A 181 -22.95 -2.67 19.99
C LEU A 181 -22.28 -3.94 19.44
N VAL A 182 -21.60 -3.84 18.30
CA VAL A 182 -20.97 -4.98 17.61
C VAL A 182 -20.05 -5.81 18.52
N PRO A 183 -19.23 -5.23 19.42
CA PRO A 183 -18.41 -6.04 20.31
C PRO A 183 -19.22 -6.96 21.24
N TRP A 184 -20.32 -6.48 21.82
CA TRP A 184 -21.17 -7.32 22.67
C TRP A 184 -21.93 -8.35 21.84
N LYS A 185 -22.38 -7.99 20.63
CA LYS A 185 -22.91 -8.98 19.68
C LYS A 185 -21.90 -10.10 19.42
N ALA A 186 -20.66 -9.74 19.13
CA ALA A 186 -19.57 -10.68 18.90
C ALA A 186 -19.33 -11.60 20.11
N PHE A 187 -19.47 -11.06 21.33
CA PHE A 187 -19.35 -11.82 22.56
C PHE A 187 -20.51 -12.80 22.79
N PHE A 188 -21.76 -12.39 22.57
CA PHE A 188 -22.93 -13.24 22.85
C PHE A 188 -23.25 -14.23 21.73
N VAL A 189 -23.18 -13.79 20.46
CA VAL A 189 -23.67 -14.54 19.29
C VAL A 189 -22.67 -14.61 18.13
N GLY A 190 -21.55 -13.88 18.20
CA GLY A 190 -20.53 -13.81 17.16
C GLY A 190 -20.71 -12.65 16.19
N HIS A 191 -19.63 -12.29 15.48
CA HIS A 191 -19.65 -11.32 14.39
C HIS A 191 -18.47 -11.57 13.44
N PRO A 192 -18.61 -11.41 12.11
CA PRO A 192 -17.48 -11.49 11.18
C PRO A 192 -16.34 -10.55 11.60
N GLY A 193 -15.11 -11.08 11.59
CA GLY A 193 -13.92 -10.34 12.04
C GLY A 193 -13.79 -10.19 13.56
N TYR A 194 -14.46 -11.02 14.37
CA TYR A 194 -14.21 -11.10 15.81
C TYR A 194 -14.00 -12.56 16.23
N TYR A 195 -12.87 -12.83 16.87
CA TYR A 195 -12.46 -14.17 17.29
C TYR A 195 -12.79 -14.34 18.77
N ARG A 196 -14.10 -14.45 19.06
CA ARG A 196 -14.65 -14.56 20.43
C ARG A 196 -15.42 -15.86 20.54
N PHE A 197 -15.65 -16.34 21.76
CA PHE A 197 -16.49 -17.52 22.05
C PHE A 197 -17.96 -17.16 22.31
N PRO A 198 -18.82 -17.12 21.27
CA PRO A 198 -20.25 -16.81 21.41
C PRO A 198 -20.94 -17.63 22.49
N ILE A 199 -21.43 -16.94 23.50
CA ILE A 199 -22.11 -17.57 24.64
C ILE A 199 -23.24 -18.49 24.18
N PHE A 200 -24.06 -18.04 23.21
CA PHE A 200 -25.28 -18.76 22.80
C PHE A 200 -24.95 -20.11 22.15
N GLN A 201 -23.98 -20.14 21.25
CA GLN A 201 -23.59 -21.35 20.53
C GLN A 201 -22.76 -22.32 21.39
N TYR A 202 -22.03 -21.82 22.40
CA TYR A 202 -21.27 -22.65 23.34
C TYR A 202 -22.07 -23.09 24.59
N PHE A 203 -23.22 -22.46 24.88
CA PHE A 203 -24.10 -22.84 25.98
C PHE A 203 -24.52 -24.33 25.99
N PRO A 204 -24.83 -24.97 24.84
CA PRO A 204 -25.09 -26.41 24.76
C PRO A 204 -24.00 -27.27 25.40
N ILE A 205 -22.73 -26.91 25.22
CA ILE A 205 -21.58 -27.65 25.77
C ILE A 205 -21.58 -27.58 27.29
N PHE A 206 -21.88 -26.40 27.84
CA PHE A 206 -21.92 -26.22 29.28
C PHE A 206 -23.06 -27.00 29.93
N ILE A 207 -24.26 -26.97 29.33
CA ILE A 207 -25.43 -27.76 29.79
C ILE A 207 -25.17 -29.27 29.71
N LEU A 208 -24.55 -29.73 28.61
CA LEU A 208 -24.15 -31.13 28.46
C LEU A 208 -23.18 -31.53 29.58
N GLY A 209 -22.24 -30.65 29.93
CA GLY A 209 -21.33 -30.84 31.05
C GLY A 209 -22.07 -31.02 32.37
N ILE A 210 -23.02 -30.12 32.66
CA ILE A 210 -23.87 -30.19 33.87
C ILE A 210 -24.63 -31.53 33.93
N SER A 211 -25.24 -31.95 32.81
CA SER A 211 -25.97 -33.22 32.69
C SER A 211 -25.05 -34.43 32.88
N TRP A 212 -23.82 -34.35 32.38
CA TRP A 212 -22.79 -35.37 32.59
C TRP A 212 -22.39 -35.48 34.06
N GLY A 213 -22.18 -34.34 34.74
CA GLY A 213 -21.88 -34.29 36.18
C GLY A 213 -22.99 -34.93 37.04
N TYR A 214 -24.26 -34.65 36.73
CA TYR A 214 -25.40 -35.27 37.41
C TYR A 214 -25.39 -36.79 37.31
N ARG A 215 -25.26 -37.32 36.08
CA ARG A 215 -25.27 -38.77 35.82
C ARG A 215 -24.09 -39.51 36.44
N LEU A 216 -22.96 -38.84 36.60
CA LEU A 216 -21.79 -39.42 37.28
C LEU A 216 -21.96 -39.50 38.80
N ILE A 217 -22.73 -38.60 39.40
CA ILE A 217 -23.07 -38.64 40.83
C ILE A 217 -24.15 -39.68 41.11
N THR A 218 -25.16 -39.81 40.24
CA THR A 218 -26.28 -40.74 40.44
C THR A 218 -25.96 -42.20 40.10
N ALA A 219 -24.81 -42.47 39.49
CA ALA A 219 -24.36 -43.84 39.22
C ALA A 219 -23.56 -44.40 40.41
N ASP A 220 -24.04 -45.49 41.01
CA ASP A 220 -23.42 -46.06 42.23
C ASP A 220 -22.16 -46.91 41.96
N ILE A 221 -22.03 -47.48 40.76
CA ILE A 221 -20.96 -48.44 40.43
C ILE A 221 -20.12 -47.93 39.25
N LEU A 222 -18.81 -48.21 39.28
CA LEU A 222 -17.84 -47.80 38.25
C LEU A 222 -18.22 -48.25 36.83
N SER A 223 -18.70 -49.48 36.68
CA SER A 223 -19.15 -50.04 35.40
C SER A 223 -20.31 -49.22 34.79
N LYS A 224 -21.25 -48.75 35.62
CA LYS A 224 -22.33 -47.86 35.17
C LYS A 224 -21.79 -46.50 34.70
N LYS A 225 -20.77 -45.95 35.38
CA LYS A 225 -20.11 -44.68 34.97
C LYS A 225 -19.39 -44.81 33.63
N GLU A 226 -18.65 -45.90 33.43
CA GLU A 226 -17.99 -46.20 32.15
C GLU A 226 -19.03 -46.41 31.03
N GLN A 227 -20.12 -47.13 31.31
CA GLN A 227 -21.22 -47.30 30.36
C GLN A 227 -21.87 -45.97 29.97
N ILE A 228 -22.05 -45.04 30.92
CA ILE A 228 -22.57 -43.69 30.62
C ILE A 228 -21.65 -42.97 29.62
N LEU A 229 -20.33 -43.02 29.82
CA LEU A 229 -19.37 -42.41 28.90
C LEU A 229 -19.40 -43.05 27.51
N LYS A 230 -19.45 -44.38 27.44
CA LYS A 230 -19.57 -45.10 26.17
C LYS A 230 -20.85 -44.74 25.45
N LYS A 231 -21.98 -44.66 26.17
CA LYS A 231 -23.27 -44.22 25.60
C LYS A 231 -23.18 -42.81 25.04
N PHE A 232 -22.55 -41.87 25.75
CA PHE A 232 -22.32 -40.52 25.21
C PHE A 232 -21.42 -40.54 23.98
N LEU A 233 -20.29 -41.26 24.03
CA LEU A 233 -19.35 -41.34 22.91
C LEU A 233 -20.02 -41.92 21.65
N VAL A 234 -20.77 -43.02 21.78
CA VAL A 234 -21.50 -43.63 20.67
C VAL A 234 -22.60 -42.70 20.15
N PHE A 235 -23.39 -42.10 21.05
CA PHE A 235 -24.45 -41.17 20.66
C PHE A 235 -23.91 -39.99 19.86
N PHE A 236 -22.88 -39.30 20.37
CA PHE A 236 -22.29 -38.16 19.68
C PHE A 236 -21.50 -38.60 18.43
N GLY A 237 -21.00 -39.83 18.38
CA GLY A 237 -20.33 -40.39 17.21
C GLY A 237 -21.31 -40.62 16.05
N LEU A 238 -22.46 -41.23 16.34
CA LEU A 238 -23.55 -41.40 15.37
C LEU A 238 -24.11 -40.04 14.92
N LEU A 239 -24.28 -39.10 15.86
CA LEU A 239 -24.74 -37.75 15.53
C LEU A 239 -23.76 -37.01 14.62
N ALA A 240 -22.45 -37.11 14.89
CA ALA A 240 -21.41 -36.53 14.05
C ALA A 240 -21.38 -37.16 12.65
N ALA A 241 -21.51 -38.49 12.54
CA ALA A 241 -21.59 -39.18 11.26
C ALA A 241 -22.84 -38.77 10.46
N ALA A 242 -24.01 -38.69 11.10
CA ALA A 242 -25.25 -38.26 10.46
C ALA A 242 -25.16 -36.81 9.94
N ILE A 243 -24.63 -35.90 10.76
CA ILE A 243 -24.42 -34.51 10.36
C ILE A 243 -23.38 -34.42 9.25
N ALA A 244 -22.32 -35.25 9.28
CA ALA A 244 -21.31 -35.25 8.23
C ALA A 244 -21.92 -35.68 6.87
N VAL A 245 -22.72 -36.74 6.85
CA VAL A 245 -23.43 -37.21 5.65
C VAL A 245 -24.39 -36.16 5.12
N LEU A 246 -25.24 -35.59 5.98
CA LEU A 246 -26.19 -34.53 5.61
C LEU A 246 -25.49 -33.29 5.07
N SER A 247 -24.42 -32.84 5.74
CA SER A 247 -23.69 -31.63 5.34
C SER A 247 -22.91 -31.81 4.04
N PHE A 248 -22.32 -33.00 3.83
CA PHE A 248 -21.63 -33.35 2.58
C PHE A 248 -22.61 -33.38 1.41
N GLY A 249 -23.80 -33.98 1.60
CA GLY A 249 -24.85 -34.03 0.60
C GLY A 249 -25.40 -32.66 0.20
N LEU A 250 -25.51 -31.72 1.16
CA LEU A 250 -26.13 -30.41 0.93
C LEU A 250 -25.16 -29.34 0.38
N THR A 251 -23.90 -29.33 0.80
CA THR A 251 -23.02 -28.16 0.57
C THR A 251 -21.85 -28.43 -0.35
N LYS A 252 -21.46 -29.69 -0.57
CA LYS A 252 -20.20 -30.10 -1.23
C LYS A 252 -18.94 -29.38 -0.72
N ASN A 253 -19.01 -28.69 0.42
CA ASN A 253 -17.97 -27.79 0.90
C ASN A 253 -17.59 -28.13 2.35
N LEU A 254 -16.45 -28.79 2.49
CA LEU A 254 -15.89 -29.21 3.78
C LEU A 254 -15.38 -28.04 4.63
N SER A 255 -15.22 -26.83 4.08
CA SER A 255 -14.73 -25.68 4.87
C SER A 255 -15.69 -25.25 5.98
N LEU A 256 -17.00 -25.47 5.80
CA LEU A 256 -18.05 -25.17 6.79
C LEU A 256 -17.97 -26.08 8.04
N PHE A 257 -17.29 -27.23 7.96
CA PHE A 257 -17.14 -28.17 9.09
C PHE A 257 -16.24 -27.61 10.20
N SER A 258 -15.25 -26.78 9.86
CA SER A 258 -14.24 -26.31 10.81
C SER A 258 -14.46 -24.87 11.28
N LEU A 259 -15.63 -24.27 10.98
CA LEU A 259 -15.96 -22.92 11.43
C LEU A 259 -15.98 -22.86 12.96
N ARG A 260 -15.10 -22.01 13.51
CA ARG A 260 -14.96 -21.78 14.94
C ARG A 260 -15.79 -20.60 15.44
N TRP A 261 -16.03 -19.60 14.57
CA TRP A 261 -16.63 -18.31 14.92
C TRP A 261 -17.75 -17.88 13.93
N PRO A 262 -19.03 -18.02 14.30
CA PRO A 262 -19.53 -18.81 15.41
C PRO A 262 -19.24 -20.31 15.17
N PRO A 263 -19.16 -21.13 16.23
CA PRO A 263 -18.79 -22.53 16.07
C PRO A 263 -19.87 -23.29 15.32
N SER A 264 -19.48 -24.08 14.33
CA SER A 264 -20.37 -25.02 13.66
C SER A 264 -20.68 -26.21 14.54
N ILE A 265 -21.78 -26.91 14.25
CA ILE A 265 -22.13 -28.14 14.97
C ILE A 265 -21.02 -29.21 14.84
N PRO A 266 -20.42 -29.45 13.65
CA PRO A 266 -19.28 -30.38 13.54
C PRO A 266 -18.06 -29.98 14.38
N PHE A 267 -17.74 -28.68 14.47
CA PHE A 267 -16.66 -28.17 15.31
C PHE A 267 -16.91 -28.53 16.79
N LEU A 268 -18.11 -28.23 17.29
CA LEU A 268 -18.52 -28.55 18.67
C LEU A 268 -18.50 -30.06 18.94
N LEU A 269 -19.01 -30.87 18.01
CA LEU A 269 -19.04 -32.33 18.13
C LEU A 269 -17.63 -32.92 18.17
N THR A 270 -16.67 -32.37 17.42
CA THR A 270 -15.28 -32.82 17.45
C THR A 270 -14.68 -32.68 18.84
N GLY A 271 -14.89 -31.53 19.50
CA GLY A 271 -14.44 -31.31 20.88
C GLY A 271 -15.15 -32.21 21.91
N ILE A 272 -16.45 -32.44 21.73
CA ILE A 272 -17.24 -33.37 22.57
C ILE A 272 -16.69 -34.80 22.44
N LEU A 273 -16.52 -35.28 21.21
CA LEU A 273 -16.01 -36.60 20.90
C LEU A 273 -14.62 -36.81 21.47
N PHE A 274 -13.72 -35.84 21.27
CA PHE A 274 -12.39 -35.86 21.87
C PHE A 274 -12.46 -36.02 23.39
N THR A 275 -13.31 -35.23 24.06
CA THR A 275 -13.41 -35.24 25.52
C THR A 275 -13.95 -36.56 26.06
N PHE A 276 -15.01 -37.11 25.44
CA PHE A 276 -15.55 -38.41 25.85
C PHE A 276 -14.65 -39.58 25.48
N PHE A 277 -13.98 -39.54 24.32
CA PHE A 277 -13.00 -40.54 23.92
C PHE A 277 -11.83 -40.58 24.91
N ALA A 278 -11.25 -39.41 25.22
CA ALA A 278 -10.21 -39.28 26.24
C ALA A 278 -10.71 -39.76 27.61
N SER A 279 -11.98 -39.48 27.96
CA SER A 279 -12.58 -39.97 29.21
C SER A 279 -12.66 -41.50 29.26
N VAL A 280 -13.13 -42.14 28.17
CA VAL A 280 -13.21 -43.61 28.08
C VAL A 280 -11.82 -44.23 28.13
N LEU A 281 -10.84 -43.64 27.43
CA LEU A 281 -9.45 -44.08 27.47
C LEU A 281 -8.92 -44.02 28.91
N LEU A 282 -9.09 -42.87 29.59
CA LEU A 282 -8.67 -42.69 30.98
C LEU A 282 -9.34 -43.67 31.95
N TYR A 283 -10.61 -44.02 31.73
CA TYR A 283 -11.33 -45.04 32.51
C TYR A 283 -10.82 -46.46 32.26
N LYS A 284 -10.50 -46.81 31.00
CA LYS A 284 -9.90 -48.11 30.66
C LYS A 284 -8.45 -48.22 31.15
N THR A 285 -7.73 -47.11 31.25
CA THR A 285 -6.31 -47.08 31.62
C THR A 285 -6.08 -47.19 33.13
N ALA A 286 -6.49 -48.29 33.75
CA ALA A 286 -5.71 -48.85 34.86
C ALA A 286 -4.21 -48.96 34.50
N GLN A 287 -3.89 -48.96 33.19
CA GLN A 287 -2.55 -48.87 32.60
C GLN A 287 -1.78 -47.55 32.82
N LEU A 288 -2.40 -46.41 33.16
CA LEU A 288 -1.63 -45.22 33.57
C LEU A 288 -0.88 -45.44 34.90
N LYS A 289 -1.26 -46.47 35.68
CA LYS A 289 -0.42 -46.97 36.79
C LYS A 289 0.98 -47.40 36.31
N LYS A 290 1.13 -47.82 35.05
CA LYS A 290 2.42 -48.23 34.47
C LYS A 290 3.30 -47.04 34.00
N ILE A 291 2.76 -45.82 33.96
CA ILE A 291 3.49 -44.61 33.55
C ILE A 291 3.20 -43.48 34.58
N PRO A 292 3.65 -43.64 35.85
CA PRO A 292 3.28 -42.75 36.95
C PRO A 292 3.69 -41.30 36.72
N ILE A 293 4.82 -41.08 36.04
CA ILE A 293 5.34 -39.73 35.74
C ILE A 293 4.37 -38.93 34.86
N LEU A 294 3.86 -39.53 33.77
CA LEU A 294 2.94 -38.84 32.86
C LEU A 294 1.59 -38.56 33.55
N ARG A 295 1.09 -39.52 34.32
CA ARG A 295 -0.14 -39.35 35.12
C ARG A 295 0.00 -38.17 36.08
N ASP A 296 1.08 -38.14 36.86
CA ASP A 296 1.29 -37.12 37.89
C ASP A 296 1.53 -35.75 37.28
N PHE A 297 2.26 -35.69 36.16
CA PHE A 297 2.43 -34.47 35.38
C PHE A 297 1.07 -33.91 34.90
N LEU A 298 0.23 -34.73 34.26
CA LEU A 298 -1.10 -34.32 33.80
C LEU A 298 -2.01 -33.90 34.96
N LEU A 299 -1.92 -34.58 36.11
CA LEU A 299 -2.63 -34.15 37.32
C LEU A 299 -2.17 -32.77 37.75
N VAL A 300 -0.85 -32.52 37.86
CA VAL A 300 -0.33 -31.19 38.22
C VAL A 300 -0.86 -30.12 37.27
N LEU A 301 -0.83 -30.37 35.96
CA LEU A 301 -1.38 -29.43 34.97
C LEU A 301 -2.87 -29.16 35.17
N GLY A 302 -3.67 -30.21 35.35
CA GLY A 302 -5.12 -30.07 35.46
C GLY A 302 -5.59 -29.41 36.75
N GLN A 303 -4.96 -29.74 37.87
CA GLN A 303 -5.26 -29.16 39.18
C GLN A 303 -4.93 -27.66 39.24
N ASN A 304 -3.95 -27.21 38.44
CA ASN A 304 -3.49 -25.82 38.37
C ASN A 304 -3.85 -25.15 37.04
N SER A 305 -4.83 -25.69 36.32
CA SER A 305 -5.19 -25.30 34.95
C SER A 305 -5.36 -23.79 34.76
N TYR A 306 -6.00 -23.11 35.71
CA TYR A 306 -6.21 -21.66 35.63
C TYR A 306 -4.93 -20.84 35.86
N ALA A 307 -4.09 -21.23 36.82
CA ALA A 307 -2.83 -20.55 37.08
C ALA A 307 -1.86 -20.73 35.91
N LEU A 308 -1.80 -21.95 35.35
CA LEU A 308 -0.99 -22.26 34.17
C LEU A 308 -1.49 -21.54 32.93
N PHE A 309 -2.81 -21.43 32.76
CA PHE A 309 -3.39 -20.62 31.70
C PHE A 309 -2.87 -19.17 31.76
N TRP A 310 -2.88 -18.57 32.95
CA TRP A 310 -2.41 -17.20 33.10
C TRP A 310 -0.89 -17.08 32.86
N THR A 311 -0.08 -17.98 33.42
CA THR A 311 1.38 -17.85 33.38
C THR A 311 1.99 -18.11 32.02
N HIS A 312 1.47 -19.05 31.23
CA HIS A 312 2.01 -19.28 29.88
C HIS A 312 1.65 -18.12 28.93
N ILE A 313 0.42 -17.58 28.98
CA ILE A 313 0.07 -16.39 28.19
C ILE A 313 0.94 -15.20 28.58
N PHE A 314 1.15 -14.97 29.87
CA PHE A 314 2.03 -13.92 30.35
C PHE A 314 3.47 -14.06 29.79
N LEU A 315 4.03 -15.26 29.81
CA LEU A 315 5.38 -15.52 29.28
C LEU A 315 5.46 -15.37 27.76
N LEU A 316 4.45 -15.86 27.02
CA LEU A 316 4.40 -15.75 25.57
C LEU A 316 4.22 -14.30 25.12
N GLN A 317 3.41 -13.53 25.84
CA GLN A 317 3.24 -12.10 25.57
C GLN A 317 4.51 -11.30 25.89
N LEU A 318 5.23 -11.63 26.98
CA LEU A 318 6.54 -11.04 27.26
C LEU A 318 7.53 -11.33 26.13
N TYR A 319 7.52 -12.54 25.60
CA TYR A 319 8.35 -12.92 24.46
C TYR A 319 8.03 -12.09 23.22
N GLU A 320 6.75 -11.94 22.87
CA GLU A 320 6.34 -11.07 21.76
C GLU A 320 6.71 -9.59 21.99
N MET A 321 6.45 -9.06 23.18
CA MET A 321 6.80 -7.67 23.56
C MET A 321 8.32 -7.41 23.53
N SER A 322 9.13 -8.45 23.73
CA SER A 322 10.60 -8.37 23.64
C SER A 322 11.16 -8.48 22.23
N GLY A 323 10.30 -8.61 21.20
CA GLY A 323 10.73 -8.80 19.81
C GLY A 323 11.13 -10.25 19.49
N GLY A 324 10.55 -11.23 20.18
CA GLY A 324 10.86 -12.65 19.99
C GLY A 324 10.63 -13.15 18.56
N THR A 325 11.58 -13.92 18.01
CA THR A 325 11.59 -14.38 16.61
C THR A 325 11.05 -15.81 16.43
N LYS A 326 10.28 -16.03 15.36
CA LYS A 326 9.77 -17.37 15.04
C LYS A 326 10.86 -18.27 14.45
N VAL A 327 10.96 -19.50 14.93
CA VAL A 327 11.94 -20.50 14.51
C VAL A 327 11.35 -21.53 13.54
N GLY A 328 12.14 -21.98 12.56
CA GLY A 328 11.77 -23.10 11.68
C GLY A 328 12.23 -24.48 12.17
N SER A 329 13.20 -24.52 13.09
CA SER A 329 13.71 -25.78 13.63
C SER A 329 12.74 -26.39 14.63
N VAL A 330 12.26 -27.60 14.34
CA VAL A 330 11.40 -28.37 15.24
C VAL A 330 12.11 -28.68 16.57
N VAL A 331 13.43 -28.88 16.56
CA VAL A 331 14.22 -29.15 17.77
C VAL A 331 14.24 -27.94 18.69
N ILE A 332 14.48 -26.74 18.13
CA ILE A 332 14.46 -25.49 18.90
C ILE A 332 13.05 -25.23 19.42
N PHE A 333 12.02 -25.46 18.60
CA PHE A 333 10.63 -25.37 19.04
C PHE A 333 10.35 -26.28 20.24
N ILE A 334 10.76 -27.54 20.21
CA ILE A 334 10.54 -28.49 21.32
C ILE A 334 11.22 -27.99 22.61
N PHE A 335 12.43 -27.45 22.49
CA PHE A 335 13.14 -26.85 23.63
C PHE A 335 12.37 -25.65 24.21
N LEU A 336 11.92 -24.72 23.36
CA LEU A 336 11.16 -23.55 23.79
C LEU A 336 9.82 -23.93 24.42
N PHE A 337 9.11 -24.90 23.84
CA PHE A 337 7.87 -25.45 24.39
C PHE A 337 8.08 -26.05 25.79
N ALA A 338 9.12 -26.88 25.96
CA ALA A 338 9.47 -27.46 27.26
C ALA A 338 9.84 -26.39 28.28
N LEU A 339 10.61 -25.37 27.85
CA LEU A 339 10.99 -24.23 28.68
C LEU A 339 9.76 -23.44 29.14
N THR A 340 8.81 -23.15 28.24
CA THR A 340 7.54 -22.49 28.60
C THR A 340 6.79 -23.27 29.66
N ILE A 341 6.65 -24.59 29.53
CA ILE A 341 5.98 -25.42 30.55
C ILE A 341 6.65 -25.28 31.91
N VAL A 342 7.98 -25.42 31.97
CA VAL A 342 8.75 -25.35 33.22
C VAL A 342 8.60 -23.98 33.88
N LEU A 343 8.74 -22.91 33.09
CA LEU A 343 8.60 -21.54 33.58
C LEU A 343 7.17 -21.22 34.01
N SER A 344 6.16 -21.68 33.26
CA SER A 344 4.76 -21.52 33.61
C SER A 344 4.43 -22.20 34.94
N LEU A 345 4.96 -23.39 35.18
CA LEU A 345 4.83 -24.12 36.46
C LEU A 345 5.53 -23.37 37.59
N ALA A 346 6.75 -22.89 37.36
CA ALA A 346 7.50 -22.12 38.35
C ALA A 346 6.78 -20.82 38.73
N LEU A 347 6.32 -20.05 37.73
CA LEU A 347 5.62 -18.79 37.92
C LEU A 347 4.26 -19.00 38.60
N ALA A 348 3.56 -20.10 38.28
CA ALA A 348 2.25 -20.41 38.88
C ALA A 348 2.33 -20.51 40.41
N THR A 349 3.50 -20.85 40.96
CA THR A 349 3.70 -20.98 42.41
C THR A 349 3.66 -19.65 43.16
N PHE A 350 3.94 -18.53 42.49
CA PHE A 350 4.04 -17.20 43.08
C PHE A 350 2.77 -16.35 42.90
N ILE A 351 1.90 -16.73 41.97
CA ILE A 351 0.73 -15.93 41.61
C ILE A 351 -0.44 -16.19 42.57
N PRO A 352 -1.11 -15.13 43.08
CA PRO A 352 -2.18 -15.24 44.08
C PRO A 352 -3.47 -15.91 43.57
N PHE A 353 -3.60 -16.15 42.26
CA PHE A 353 -4.70 -16.90 41.66
C PHE A 353 -4.61 -18.42 41.90
N ASN A 354 -3.55 -18.86 42.57
CA ASN A 354 -3.35 -20.24 42.89
C ASN A 354 -4.19 -20.66 44.09
N PHE A 355 -5.28 -21.38 43.83
CA PHE A 355 -6.00 -22.10 44.88
C PHE A 355 -5.15 -23.28 45.36
N LYS A 356 -4.24 -23.00 46.30
CA LYS A 356 -3.35 -23.94 46.99
C LYS A 356 -2.16 -24.45 46.15
N PHE A 357 -1.08 -23.66 46.12
CA PHE A 357 0.28 -24.24 46.11
C PHE A 357 0.71 -24.74 47.50
N THR A 358 -0.26 -25.26 48.25
CA THR A 358 -0.02 -26.14 49.37
C THR A 358 -0.53 -27.51 48.96
N LEU A 359 0.37 -28.45 48.72
CA LEU A 359 0.11 -29.89 48.83
C LEU A 359 -0.28 -30.20 50.30
N ASN A 360 -1.43 -29.68 50.76
CA ASN A 360 -1.99 -29.85 52.09
C ASN A 360 -3.18 -30.80 52.01
N PHE A 361 -2.95 -32.01 52.51
CA PHE A 361 -3.97 -32.97 52.90
C PHE A 361 -4.67 -32.45 54.15
N ILE A 362 -6.01 -32.45 54.14
CA ILE A 362 -6.79 -32.28 55.37
C ILE A 362 -6.66 -33.60 56.15
N LYS A 363 -6.18 -33.52 57.39
CA LYS A 363 -6.16 -34.62 58.35
C LYS A 363 -7.61 -34.81 58.81
N GLY A 364 -8.28 -35.88 58.37
CA GLY A 364 -9.45 -36.39 59.08
C GLY A 364 -8.96 -37.10 60.34
N SER A 365 -9.52 -36.76 61.50
CA SER A 365 -9.23 -37.41 62.77
C SER A 365 -9.65 -38.89 62.73
N ARG A 366 -9.07 -39.65 63.65
CA ARG A 366 -9.09 -41.12 63.73
C ARG A 366 -10.42 -41.69 64.28
N GLU A 367 -11.47 -40.88 64.33
CA GLU A 367 -12.79 -41.26 64.90
C GLU A 367 -13.87 -41.52 63.83
N ASP A 368 -13.63 -41.22 62.55
CA ASP A 368 -14.59 -41.50 61.47
C ASP A 368 -14.38 -42.90 60.82
N GLN A 369 -13.61 -43.80 61.45
CA GLN A 369 -13.23 -45.09 60.86
C GLN A 369 -14.26 -46.22 61.00
N GLU A 370 -15.35 -46.04 61.75
CA GLU A 370 -16.30 -47.14 62.02
C GLU A 370 -17.63 -47.09 61.25
N ASP A 371 -18.03 -45.97 60.63
CA ASP A 371 -19.33 -45.87 59.92
C ASP A 371 -19.25 -45.94 58.37
N ALA A 372 -18.06 -46.17 57.78
CA ALA A 372 -17.86 -46.11 56.33
C ALA A 372 -17.88 -47.48 55.59
N VAL A 373 -18.58 -48.49 56.12
CA VAL A 373 -18.55 -49.88 55.60
C VAL A 373 -19.59 -50.16 54.48
N LYS A 374 -20.14 -49.14 53.80
CA LYS A 374 -21.03 -49.37 52.64
C LYS A 374 -20.73 -48.44 51.45
N SER A 375 -19.74 -48.79 50.62
CA SER A 375 -19.66 -48.58 49.15
C SER A 375 -18.19 -48.56 48.67
N GLU A 376 -17.63 -49.74 48.46
CA GLU A 376 -16.19 -49.94 48.32
C GLU A 376 -15.79 -50.41 46.91
N ALA A 377 -15.26 -49.48 46.10
CA ALA A 377 -14.40 -49.78 44.92
C ALA A 377 -13.74 -48.50 44.36
N ILE A 378 -14.48 -47.39 44.28
CA ILE A 378 -13.94 -46.07 43.88
C ILE A 378 -12.97 -45.56 44.96
N TYR A 379 -13.26 -45.89 46.22
CA TYR A 379 -12.37 -45.56 47.33
C TYR A 379 -11.04 -46.34 47.24
N ARG A 380 -11.02 -47.57 46.72
CA ARG A 380 -9.78 -48.37 46.57
C ARG A 380 -8.89 -47.92 45.41
N LEU A 381 -9.45 -47.59 44.24
CA LEU A 381 -8.65 -47.02 43.14
C LEU A 381 -8.15 -45.61 43.51
N GLY A 382 -9.00 -44.82 44.17
CA GLY A 382 -8.64 -43.51 44.72
C GLY A 382 -7.59 -43.62 45.84
N GLU A 383 -7.70 -44.57 46.76
CA GLU A 383 -6.74 -44.80 47.86
C GLU A 383 -5.43 -45.43 47.41
N GLU A 384 -5.41 -46.39 46.48
CA GLU A 384 -4.17 -46.97 45.95
C GLU A 384 -3.39 -45.91 45.18
N VAL A 385 -4.07 -45.19 44.28
CA VAL A 385 -3.47 -44.06 43.56
C VAL A 385 -3.06 -42.95 44.54
N TYR A 386 -3.80 -42.72 45.62
CA TYR A 386 -3.48 -41.73 46.66
C TYR A 386 -2.33 -42.14 47.58
N LYS A 387 -2.22 -43.41 47.99
CA LYS A 387 -1.16 -43.93 48.87
C LYS A 387 0.18 -44.02 48.13
N GLU A 388 0.18 -44.49 46.87
CA GLU A 388 1.37 -44.49 46.01
C GLU A 388 1.76 -43.07 45.60
N SER A 389 0.81 -42.25 45.14
CA SER A 389 1.11 -40.86 44.78
C SER A 389 1.58 -40.04 45.99
N LYS A 390 1.18 -40.33 47.23
CA LYS A 390 1.67 -39.59 48.40
C LYS A 390 3.16 -39.83 48.68
N LEU A 391 3.71 -41.01 48.32
CA LEU A 391 5.14 -41.34 48.41
C LEU A 391 5.93 -40.82 47.20
N GLU A 392 5.36 -40.86 46.00
CA GLU A 392 6.03 -40.43 44.76
C GLU A 392 5.91 -38.92 44.51
N ILE A 393 4.76 -38.32 44.83
CA ILE A 393 4.61 -36.86 44.93
C ILE A 393 5.48 -36.33 46.06
N LYS A 394 5.86 -37.11 47.09
CA LYS A 394 6.89 -36.66 48.05
C LYS A 394 8.26 -36.52 47.36
N HIS A 395 8.60 -37.35 46.38
CA HIS A 395 9.80 -37.21 45.55
C HIS A 395 9.70 -36.05 44.55
N LEU A 396 8.59 -35.91 43.82
CA LEU A 396 8.33 -34.75 42.93
C LEU A 396 8.24 -33.43 43.72
N LYS A 397 7.67 -33.46 44.93
CA LYS A 397 7.66 -32.35 45.88
C LYS A 397 9.05 -32.13 46.47
N ASN A 398 9.90 -33.13 46.66
CA ASN A 398 11.28 -32.89 47.08
C ASN A 398 12.14 -32.36 45.90
N PHE A 399 11.81 -32.74 44.67
CA PHE A 399 12.44 -32.28 43.44
C PHE A 399 12.06 -30.83 43.11
N PHE A 400 10.78 -30.47 43.22
CA PHE A 400 10.29 -29.11 42.92
C PHE A 400 10.07 -28.20 44.18
N PHE A 401 9.75 -28.74 45.37
CA PHE A 401 9.18 -27.99 46.54
C PHE A 401 9.47 -28.54 47.98
N LEU A 402 10.68 -28.41 48.53
CA LEU A 402 11.03 -28.77 49.93
C LEU A 402 10.23 -28.00 51.02
N LYS A 403 9.75 -28.70 52.07
CA LYS A 403 8.98 -28.14 53.23
C LYS A 403 9.84 -27.26 54.17
N SER A 404 9.18 -26.47 55.04
CA SER A 404 9.78 -25.39 55.84
C SER A 404 9.79 -25.68 57.34
N ASP A 405 10.95 -25.52 57.99
CA ASP A 405 11.13 -25.63 59.45
C ASP A 405 11.65 -24.33 60.12
N GLY A 406 11.88 -23.25 59.36
CA GLY A 406 12.24 -21.93 59.91
C GLY A 406 13.73 -21.63 60.10
N SER A 407 14.67 -22.48 59.66
CA SER A 407 16.11 -22.23 59.89
C SER A 407 16.77 -21.18 58.96
N LEU A 408 17.83 -20.51 59.46
CA LEU A 408 18.69 -19.50 58.80
C LEU A 408 19.27 -19.93 57.43
N LYS A 409 19.41 -21.23 57.19
CA LYS A 409 19.78 -21.80 55.87
C LYS A 409 18.75 -21.43 54.78
N LYS A 410 17.49 -21.14 55.13
CA LYS A 410 16.40 -20.85 54.18
C LYS A 410 16.34 -19.39 53.70
N LYS A 411 16.86 -18.41 54.46
CA LYS A 411 17.08 -17.03 53.97
C LYS A 411 18.12 -17.00 52.83
N ARG A 412 19.20 -17.79 52.98
CA ARG A 412 20.20 -18.00 51.90
C ARG A 412 19.60 -18.74 50.69
N LEU A 413 18.66 -19.66 50.92
CA LEU A 413 17.99 -20.39 49.84
C LEU A 413 16.95 -19.53 49.08
N ILE A 414 16.21 -18.64 49.77
CA ILE A 414 15.34 -17.65 49.12
C ILE A 414 16.17 -16.70 48.26
N LYS A 415 17.35 -16.29 48.71
CA LYS A 415 18.30 -15.50 47.91
C LYS A 415 18.81 -16.28 46.69
N LYS A 416 19.12 -17.58 46.85
CA LYS A 416 19.45 -18.49 45.72
C LYS A 416 18.29 -18.70 44.74
N ARG A 417 17.03 -18.68 45.21
CA ARG A 417 15.82 -18.79 44.37
C ARG A 417 15.53 -17.52 43.59
N HIS A 418 15.71 -16.34 44.19
CA HIS A 418 15.67 -15.07 43.48
C HIS A 418 16.82 -14.96 42.49
N ALA A 419 18.02 -15.48 42.83
CA ALA A 419 19.14 -15.57 41.90
C ALA A 419 18.87 -16.56 40.76
N LEU A 420 18.23 -17.71 41.02
CA LEU A 420 17.86 -18.69 40.00
C LEU A 420 16.74 -18.17 39.07
N PHE A 421 15.78 -17.43 39.64
CA PHE A 421 14.73 -16.73 38.89
C PHE A 421 15.30 -15.57 38.08
N ALA A 422 16.17 -14.76 38.67
CA ALA A 422 16.90 -13.71 37.96
C ALA A 422 17.78 -14.31 36.87
N SER A 423 18.45 -15.44 37.09
CA SER A 423 19.27 -16.12 36.08
C SER A 423 18.45 -16.83 35.01
N LEU A 424 17.26 -17.34 35.31
CA LEU A 424 16.33 -17.89 34.32
C LEU A 424 15.69 -16.77 33.48
N ILE A 425 15.37 -15.63 34.09
CA ILE A 425 14.98 -14.41 33.37
C ILE A 425 16.16 -13.90 32.55
N LEU A 426 17.39 -13.90 33.09
CA LEU A 426 18.59 -13.50 32.36
C LEU A 426 18.89 -14.47 31.22
N LEU A 427 18.65 -15.77 31.40
CA LEU A 427 18.74 -16.78 30.36
C LEU A 427 17.68 -16.52 29.28
N LEU A 428 16.45 -16.23 29.68
CA LEU A 428 15.35 -15.88 28.77
C LEU A 428 15.67 -14.59 28.00
N VAL A 429 16.20 -13.57 28.66
CA VAL A 429 16.66 -12.30 28.07
C VAL A 429 17.86 -12.56 27.15
N SER A 430 18.82 -13.41 27.55
CA SER A 430 19.94 -13.79 26.69
C SER A 430 19.47 -14.56 25.45
N PHE A 431 18.48 -15.43 25.56
CA PHE A 431 17.84 -16.11 24.42
C PHE A 431 16.79 -15.27 23.69
N MET A 432 16.42 -14.09 24.21
CA MET A 432 15.64 -13.06 23.48
C MET A 432 16.57 -12.18 22.65
N VAL A 433 17.81 -11.94 23.10
CA VAL A 433 18.81 -11.11 22.43
C VAL A 433 19.68 -11.90 21.43
N VAL A 434 19.90 -13.20 21.67
CA VAL A 434 20.74 -14.03 20.78
C VAL A 434 20.08 -14.30 19.42
N PRO A 435 18.76 -14.58 19.31
CA PRO A 435 18.10 -14.70 18.01
C PRO A 435 18.10 -13.38 17.26
N SER A 436 17.89 -12.22 17.91
CA SER A 436 17.95 -10.93 17.22
C SER A 436 19.36 -10.60 16.70
N ALA A 437 20.42 -10.95 17.44
CA ALA A 437 21.80 -10.83 16.95
C ALA A 437 22.12 -11.87 15.85
N MET A 438 21.59 -13.09 15.92
CA MET A 438 21.76 -14.09 14.87
C MET A 438 20.89 -13.81 13.64
N GLU A 439 19.74 -13.15 13.78
CA GLU A 439 18.89 -12.67 12.69
C GLU A 439 19.49 -11.39 12.09
N GLU A 440 20.22 -10.55 12.84
CA GLU A 440 21.00 -9.45 12.28
C GLU A 440 22.20 -9.98 11.47
N VAL A 441 22.84 -11.07 11.90
CA VAL A 441 23.88 -11.78 11.13
C VAL A 441 23.28 -12.59 9.96
N ARG A 442 22.06 -13.13 10.10
CA ARG A 442 21.42 -13.96 9.06
C ARG A 442 20.57 -13.15 8.08
N GLU A 443 20.05 -11.99 8.48
CA GLU A 443 19.51 -10.94 7.61
C GLU A 443 20.65 -10.13 7.00
N SER A 444 21.81 -9.91 7.63
CA SER A 444 22.98 -9.39 6.89
C SER A 444 23.58 -10.42 5.93
N VAL A 445 23.48 -11.72 6.22
CA VAL A 445 23.89 -12.79 5.26
C VAL A 445 22.81 -13.11 4.22
N LYS A 446 21.51 -12.90 4.49
CA LYS A 446 20.42 -12.99 3.50
C LYS A 446 20.25 -11.71 2.68
N SER A 447 20.48 -10.54 3.26
CA SER A 447 20.54 -9.27 2.52
C SER A 447 21.81 -9.20 1.68
N ALA A 448 22.90 -9.85 2.11
CA ALA A 448 24.09 -10.09 1.28
C ALA A 448 23.91 -11.18 0.21
N GLN A 449 22.73 -11.79 0.09
CA GLN A 449 22.43 -12.77 -0.95
C GLN A 449 21.04 -12.55 -1.59
N ILE A 450 20.71 -11.29 -1.92
CA ILE A 450 19.73 -11.02 -2.98
C ILE A 450 20.50 -10.98 -4.30
N THR A 451 20.69 -12.15 -4.91
CA THR A 451 21.08 -12.27 -6.33
C THR A 451 19.86 -12.14 -7.26
N GLY A 452 18.87 -11.32 -6.93
CA GLY A 452 17.56 -11.30 -7.59
C GLY A 452 17.05 -9.90 -7.89
N TRP A 453 17.63 -9.23 -8.88
CA TRP A 453 17.01 -8.05 -9.46
C TRP A 453 15.90 -8.50 -10.42
N TRP A 454 14.68 -7.97 -10.30
CA TRP A 454 13.53 -8.47 -11.09
C TRP A 454 13.73 -8.35 -12.59
N SER A 455 14.16 -7.17 -13.05
CA SER A 455 14.36 -6.88 -14.46
C SER A 455 15.50 -5.90 -14.64
N ASP A 456 16.42 -6.21 -15.55
CA ASP A 456 17.53 -5.35 -15.93
C ASP A 456 17.07 -4.07 -16.66
N GLU A 457 15.77 -3.84 -16.85
CA GLU A 457 15.24 -2.59 -17.41
C GLU A 457 15.03 -1.49 -16.35
N TYR A 458 15.13 -1.81 -15.05
CA TYR A 458 14.85 -0.87 -13.97
C TYR A 458 16.10 -0.57 -13.15
N ALA A 459 16.44 0.71 -13.02
CA ALA A 459 17.62 1.16 -12.30
C ALA A 459 17.48 1.10 -10.77
N PHE A 460 16.25 1.18 -10.24
CA PHE A 460 16.01 1.34 -8.81
C PHE A 460 14.92 0.40 -8.29
N ASN A 461 15.04 0.00 -7.03
CA ASN A 461 13.93 -0.61 -6.29
C ASN A 461 13.91 -0.21 -4.81
N ARG A 462 12.73 -0.32 -4.18
CA ARG A 462 12.54 -0.17 -2.73
C ARG A 462 11.69 -1.31 -2.18
N PRO A 463 12.04 -1.94 -1.05
CA PRO A 463 11.18 -2.93 -0.44
C PRO A 463 9.90 -2.26 0.10
N LEU A 464 8.75 -2.88 -0.14
CA LEU A 464 7.45 -2.49 0.38
C LEU A 464 7.04 -3.48 1.48
N ILE A 465 7.08 -3.03 2.72
CA ILE A 465 6.71 -3.82 3.89
C ILE A 465 5.23 -3.62 4.16
N VAL A 466 4.50 -4.71 4.34
CA VAL A 466 3.08 -4.68 4.71
C VAL A 466 2.90 -5.47 5.98
N LYS A 467 2.50 -4.80 7.06
CA LYS A 467 2.23 -5.40 8.36
C LYS A 467 0.74 -5.44 8.63
N ASN A 468 0.23 -6.65 8.88
CA ASN A 468 -1.12 -6.83 9.36
C ASN A 468 -1.18 -6.50 10.86
N LYS A 469 -1.84 -5.39 11.21
CA LYS A 469 -1.99 -4.94 12.62
C LYS A 469 -3.12 -5.68 13.34
N GLU A 470 -3.95 -6.42 12.62
CA GLU A 470 -4.99 -7.22 13.23
C GLU A 470 -4.38 -8.41 13.96
N SER A 471 -4.77 -8.61 15.21
CA SER A 471 -4.35 -9.76 16.01
C SER A 471 -5.19 -11.01 15.75
N PHE A 472 -6.13 -10.91 14.81
CA PHE A 472 -7.16 -11.91 14.64
C PHE A 472 -7.53 -12.20 13.18
N SER A 473 -7.55 -11.23 12.27
CA SER A 473 -7.96 -11.44 10.87
C SER A 473 -6.78 -11.46 9.91
N ASP A 474 -6.71 -12.45 9.03
CA ASP A 474 -5.73 -12.49 7.95
C ASP A 474 -6.14 -11.54 6.81
N ILE A 475 -5.18 -10.81 6.25
CA ILE A 475 -5.36 -10.10 4.99
C ILE A 475 -5.26 -11.15 3.88
N THR A 476 -6.39 -11.59 3.36
CA THR A 476 -6.42 -12.63 2.31
C THR A 476 -5.74 -12.17 1.01
N LYS A 477 -5.24 -13.12 0.21
CA LYS A 477 -4.73 -12.84 -1.14
C LYS A 477 -5.79 -12.12 -1.98
N GLY A 478 -5.38 -11.10 -2.73
CA GLY A 478 -6.23 -10.30 -3.59
C GLY A 478 -6.94 -9.13 -2.90
N GLN A 479 -6.82 -8.99 -1.58
CA GLN A 479 -7.32 -7.80 -0.88
C GLN A 479 -6.55 -6.55 -1.32
N ILE A 480 -7.27 -5.44 -1.42
CA ILE A 480 -6.69 -4.16 -1.83
C ILE A 480 -6.14 -3.44 -0.60
N LEU A 481 -4.86 -3.11 -0.66
CA LEU A 481 -4.12 -2.33 0.33
C LEU A 481 -3.61 -1.05 -0.31
N LYS A 482 -3.19 -0.08 0.52
CA LYS A 482 -2.58 1.16 0.03
C LYS A 482 -1.29 1.52 0.74
N PHE A 483 -0.45 2.26 0.04
CA PHE A 483 0.71 2.95 0.60
C PHE A 483 0.85 4.31 -0.06
N SER A 484 1.64 5.18 0.56
CA SER A 484 1.96 6.50 0.03
C SER A 484 3.45 6.63 -0.20
N LEU A 485 3.83 7.38 -1.25
CA LEU A 485 5.19 7.64 -1.68
C LEU A 485 5.33 9.11 -2.05
N ASP A 486 6.47 9.71 -1.72
CA ASP A 486 6.88 11.00 -2.28
C ASP A 486 7.42 10.80 -3.70
N HIS A 487 6.49 10.64 -4.66
CA HIS A 487 6.83 10.44 -6.06
C HIS A 487 7.38 11.74 -6.67
N GLN A 488 6.92 12.91 -6.22
CA GLN A 488 7.43 14.20 -6.68
C GLN A 488 8.95 14.32 -6.43
N LYS A 489 9.43 13.83 -5.28
CA LYS A 489 10.87 13.79 -5.01
C LYS A 489 11.64 12.93 -6.01
N LEU A 490 11.13 11.74 -6.35
CA LEU A 490 11.75 10.87 -7.36
C LEU A 490 11.83 11.52 -8.73
N VAL A 491 10.78 12.26 -9.11
CA VAL A 491 10.74 13.03 -10.37
C VAL A 491 11.74 14.18 -10.35
N LYS A 492 11.83 14.94 -9.26
CA LYS A 492 12.82 16.03 -9.09
C LYS A 492 14.26 15.51 -9.15
N GLU A 493 14.49 14.31 -8.63
CA GLU A 493 15.78 13.60 -8.69
C GLU A 493 16.04 12.90 -10.05
N LYS A 494 15.15 13.04 -11.04
CA LYS A 494 15.21 12.38 -12.37
C LYS A 494 15.27 10.84 -12.30
N LYS A 495 14.79 10.24 -11.21
CA LYS A 495 14.77 8.78 -11.02
C LYS A 495 13.51 8.10 -11.52
N SER A 496 12.42 8.86 -11.72
CA SER A 496 11.13 8.33 -12.16
C SER A 496 10.39 9.33 -13.04
N LEU A 497 9.51 8.84 -13.92
CA LEU A 497 8.79 9.68 -14.88
C LEU A 497 7.65 10.43 -14.18
N PRO A 498 7.35 11.70 -14.52
CA PRO A 498 6.25 12.46 -13.91
C PRO A 498 4.87 11.78 -13.99
N ASN A 499 4.68 10.93 -15.00
CA ASN A 499 3.45 10.17 -15.24
C ASN A 499 3.46 8.76 -14.62
N GLY A 500 4.51 8.38 -13.89
CA GLY A 500 4.67 7.10 -13.20
C GLY A 500 4.61 5.85 -14.08
N LYS A 501 4.77 5.98 -15.41
CA LYS A 501 4.73 4.84 -16.35
C LYS A 501 5.82 3.80 -16.07
N ASP A 502 6.89 4.21 -15.43
CA ASP A 502 8.02 3.38 -15.01
C ASP A 502 7.81 2.72 -13.64
N VAL A 503 6.73 2.98 -12.92
CA VAL A 503 6.50 2.37 -11.61
C VAL A 503 5.94 0.96 -11.76
N ARG A 504 6.52 -0.02 -11.04
CA ARG A 504 6.04 -1.39 -10.93
C ARG A 504 6.03 -1.85 -9.48
N ILE A 505 5.05 -2.68 -9.11
CA ILE A 505 5.05 -3.41 -7.85
C ILE A 505 5.28 -4.87 -8.16
N VAL A 506 6.26 -5.49 -7.51
CA VAL A 506 6.71 -6.84 -7.82
C VAL A 506 6.82 -7.64 -6.52
N PHE A 507 6.39 -8.89 -6.57
CA PHE A 507 6.41 -9.83 -5.47
C PHE A 507 7.37 -10.99 -5.76
N TRP A 508 8.24 -11.29 -4.81
CA TRP A 508 9.07 -12.49 -4.86
C TRP A 508 8.33 -13.67 -4.21
N ASN A 509 8.00 -14.70 -4.99
CA ASN A 509 7.25 -15.85 -4.49
C ASN A 509 8.13 -16.95 -3.85
N GLY A 510 9.46 -16.77 -3.83
CA GLY A 510 10.44 -17.74 -3.35
C GLY A 510 11.24 -18.43 -4.48
N GLY A 511 10.81 -18.32 -5.74
CA GLY A 511 11.53 -18.84 -6.90
C GLY A 511 11.50 -17.93 -8.13
N SER A 512 10.47 -17.09 -8.28
CA SER A 512 10.36 -16.09 -9.35
C SER A 512 9.70 -14.81 -8.85
N PHE A 513 9.89 -13.74 -9.63
CA PHE A 513 9.17 -12.49 -9.44
C PHE A 513 7.84 -12.50 -10.20
N GLU A 514 6.80 -11.93 -9.59
CA GLU A 514 5.47 -11.74 -10.17
C GLU A 514 5.06 -10.28 -10.00
N GLU A 515 4.59 -9.63 -11.07
CA GLU A 515 4.04 -8.27 -10.96
C GLU A 515 2.71 -8.29 -10.18
N ALA A 516 2.56 -7.36 -9.25
CA ALA A 516 1.32 -7.11 -8.53
C ALA A 516 0.53 -5.99 -9.21
N GLU A 517 -0.75 -6.24 -9.43
CA GLU A 517 -1.67 -5.25 -9.99
C GLU A 517 -1.83 -4.06 -9.02
N PHE A 518 -1.83 -2.84 -9.56
CA PHE A 518 -2.01 -1.62 -8.78
C PHE A 518 -2.81 -0.55 -9.52
N SER A 519 -3.30 0.44 -8.79
CA SER A 519 -4.02 1.61 -9.29
C SER A 519 -3.69 2.85 -8.45
N LEU A 520 -3.85 4.03 -9.05
CA LEU A 520 -3.72 5.29 -8.31
C LEU A 520 -5.00 5.67 -7.56
N GLN A 521 -4.83 6.41 -6.46
CA GLN A 521 -5.93 7.05 -5.75
C GLN A 521 -6.04 8.56 -6.01
N ASN A 522 -4.93 9.30 -6.06
CA ASN A 522 -4.92 10.77 -6.13
C ASN A 522 -4.13 11.35 -7.32
N GLY A 523 -3.11 10.65 -7.83
CA GLY A 523 -2.33 11.07 -8.99
C GLY A 523 -0.83 10.83 -8.85
N TRP A 524 -0.12 10.95 -9.97
CA TRP A 524 1.35 10.92 -10.02
C TRP A 524 1.95 12.30 -9.74
N ASN A 525 3.27 12.34 -9.51
CA ASN A 525 4.04 13.56 -9.26
C ASN A 525 3.56 14.40 -8.06
N LEU A 526 3.06 13.72 -7.02
CA LEU A 526 2.68 14.33 -5.75
C LEU A 526 3.65 13.90 -4.64
N SER A 527 3.81 14.73 -3.62
CA SER A 527 4.59 14.38 -2.43
C SER A 527 3.92 13.30 -1.56
N ASN A 528 2.65 13.00 -1.84
CA ASN A 528 1.84 12.00 -1.17
C ASN A 528 1.07 11.11 -2.17
N THR A 529 1.70 10.77 -3.31
CA THR A 529 1.11 9.84 -4.28
C THR A 529 0.70 8.56 -3.56
N THR A 530 -0.59 8.23 -3.62
CA THR A 530 -1.19 7.09 -2.93
C THR A 530 -1.55 6.01 -3.94
N ILE A 531 -0.94 4.85 -3.77
CA ILE A 531 -1.06 3.70 -4.66
C ILE A 531 -1.84 2.61 -3.93
N LYS A 532 -2.86 2.08 -4.60
CA LYS A 532 -3.61 0.88 -4.18
C LYS A 532 -3.06 -0.32 -4.92
N PHE A 533 -2.90 -1.45 -4.25
CA PHE A 533 -2.41 -2.67 -4.90
C PHE A 533 -3.13 -3.91 -4.35
N LYS A 534 -3.24 -4.93 -5.20
CA LYS A 534 -3.76 -6.24 -4.80
C LYS A 534 -2.65 -7.02 -4.12
N ASN A 535 -2.86 -7.35 -2.86
CA ASN A 535 -1.90 -8.10 -2.08
C ASN A 535 -1.71 -9.53 -2.65
N PRO A 536 -0.50 -9.95 -3.06
CA PRO A 536 -0.26 -11.18 -3.82
C PRO A 536 -0.34 -12.46 -2.98
N LYS A 537 -0.24 -12.36 -1.64
CA LYS A 537 -0.21 -13.50 -0.72
C LYS A 537 -0.96 -13.18 0.57
N SER A 538 -1.61 -14.18 1.16
CA SER A 538 -2.28 -13.99 2.46
C SER A 538 -1.27 -13.54 3.53
N ILE A 539 -1.58 -12.47 4.27
CA ILE A 539 -0.78 -11.96 5.39
C ILE A 539 -1.50 -12.32 6.68
N PRO A 540 -1.01 -13.32 7.44
CA PRO A 540 -1.67 -13.73 8.67
C PRO A 540 -1.76 -12.59 9.69
N ALA A 541 -2.70 -12.71 10.62
CA ALA A 541 -2.82 -11.79 11.75
C ALA A 541 -1.47 -11.58 12.48
N GLY A 542 -1.13 -10.31 12.74
CA GLY A 542 0.11 -9.90 13.41
C GLY A 542 1.41 -10.16 12.63
N GLN A 543 1.33 -10.66 11.39
CA GLN A 543 2.50 -10.91 10.54
C GLN A 543 2.73 -9.76 9.56
N GLU A 544 3.93 -9.76 8.96
CA GLU A 544 4.29 -8.86 7.88
C GLU A 544 4.79 -9.65 6.66
N ILE A 545 4.74 -9.02 5.50
CA ILE A 545 5.43 -9.46 4.29
C ILE A 545 6.48 -8.43 3.91
N LYS A 546 7.68 -8.92 3.55
CA LYS A 546 8.82 -8.11 3.10
C LYS A 546 9.24 -8.42 1.65
N ASP A 547 8.58 -9.37 0.99
CA ASP A 547 8.91 -9.85 -0.35
C ASP A 547 8.28 -9.02 -1.48
N LEU A 548 7.76 -7.83 -1.16
CA LEU A 548 7.21 -6.89 -2.13
C LEU A 548 8.23 -5.79 -2.40
N TYR A 549 8.32 -5.35 -3.64
CA TYR A 549 9.28 -4.35 -4.11
C TYR A 549 8.60 -3.38 -5.05
N LEU A 550 8.93 -2.10 -4.90
CA LEU A 550 8.60 -1.04 -5.82
C LEU A 550 9.78 -0.83 -6.77
N TYR A 551 9.61 -1.03 -8.06
CA TYR A 551 10.63 -0.79 -9.09
C TYR A 551 10.31 0.48 -9.88
N TYR A 552 11.33 1.23 -10.29
CA TYR A 552 11.24 2.45 -11.10
C TYR A 552 12.58 2.77 -11.81
N GLY A 553 12.60 3.81 -12.63
CA GLY A 553 13.79 4.20 -13.40
C GLY A 553 13.92 3.51 -14.76
N ASN A 554 12.79 3.15 -15.39
CA ASN A 554 12.74 2.68 -16.78
C ASN A 554 12.04 3.72 -17.67
N ALA A 555 12.83 4.57 -18.33
CA ALA A 555 12.31 5.70 -19.09
C ALA A 555 11.41 5.30 -20.28
N VAL A 556 11.56 4.11 -20.85
CA VAL A 556 10.77 3.60 -22.01
C VAL A 556 9.74 2.55 -21.60
N SER A 557 9.41 2.50 -20.31
CA SER A 557 8.40 1.58 -19.77
C SER A 557 7.03 1.83 -20.40
N LYS A 558 6.33 0.74 -20.70
CA LYS A 558 4.96 0.78 -21.22
C LYS A 558 3.98 1.23 -20.13
N ASP A 559 2.85 1.79 -20.55
CA ASP A 559 1.74 2.14 -19.68
C ASP A 559 1.30 0.93 -18.84
N VAL A 560 1.11 1.15 -17.54
CA VAL A 560 0.43 0.18 -16.68
C VAL A 560 -1.07 0.33 -16.95
N PRO A 561 -1.78 -0.74 -17.35
CA PRO A 561 -3.23 -0.67 -17.53
C PRO A 561 -3.89 -0.15 -16.25
N ALA A 562 -4.69 0.91 -16.37
CA ALA A 562 -5.44 1.43 -15.22
C ALA A 562 -6.42 0.36 -14.73
N SER A 563 -6.16 -0.21 -13.54
CA SER A 563 -7.07 -1.15 -12.92
C SER A 563 -8.08 -0.42 -12.04
N ASN A 564 -9.37 -0.72 -12.22
CA ASN A 564 -10.40 -0.24 -11.31
C ASN A 564 -10.43 -1.14 -10.07
N MET A 565 -9.79 -0.68 -8.98
CA MET A 565 -9.74 -1.40 -7.72
C MET A 565 -10.81 -0.90 -6.73
N ALA A 566 -11.81 -1.75 -6.45
CA ALA A 566 -12.84 -1.50 -5.46
C ALA A 566 -12.80 -2.54 -4.33
N GLY A 567 -13.00 -2.11 -3.08
CA GLY A 567 -13.01 -2.99 -1.90
C GLY A 567 -11.68 -2.99 -1.13
N GLU A 568 -11.32 -1.84 -0.54
CA GLU A 568 -10.17 -1.73 0.34
C GLU A 568 -10.33 -2.60 1.59
N TRP A 569 -9.22 -3.20 2.05
CA TRP A 569 -9.18 -3.88 3.34
C TRP A 569 -9.58 -2.93 4.47
N ARG A 570 -10.67 -3.28 5.15
CA ARG A 570 -11.34 -2.39 6.12
C ARG A 570 -10.74 -2.41 7.54
N TYR A 571 -9.78 -3.29 7.79
CA TYR A 571 -9.18 -3.47 9.10
C TYR A 571 -7.76 -2.87 9.12
N GLY A 572 -7.16 -2.74 10.31
CA GLY A 572 -5.88 -2.10 10.52
C GLY A 572 -4.71 -2.85 9.87
N TYR A 573 -3.96 -2.14 9.05
CA TYR A 573 -2.67 -2.56 8.52
C TYR A 573 -1.73 -1.36 8.48
N GLU A 574 -0.46 -1.63 8.26
CA GLU A 574 0.57 -0.63 8.06
C GLU A 574 1.40 -0.99 6.84
N THR A 575 1.76 0.03 6.08
CA THR A 575 2.66 -0.09 4.96
C THR A 575 3.85 0.83 5.19
N ALA A 576 5.04 0.34 4.86
CA ALA A 576 6.27 1.11 4.92
C ALA A 576 7.07 0.86 3.64
N VAL A 577 7.57 1.93 3.04
CA VAL A 577 8.52 1.86 1.92
C VAL A 577 9.91 1.97 2.52
N GLY A 578 10.74 0.95 2.33
CA GLY A 578 12.11 0.92 2.84
C GLY A 578 13.09 1.68 1.96
N ASP A 579 14.37 1.46 2.23
CA ASP A 579 15.47 2.18 1.59
C ASP A 579 15.64 1.81 0.11
N GLU A 580 16.13 2.78 -0.66
CA GLU A 580 16.41 2.63 -2.08
C GLU A 580 17.64 1.77 -2.33
N ALA A 581 17.48 0.77 -3.19
CA ALA A 581 18.55 0.00 -3.78
C ALA A 581 18.71 0.37 -5.25
N HIS A 582 19.93 0.25 -5.75
CA HIS A 582 20.30 0.58 -7.13
C HIS A 582 20.82 -0.65 -7.88
N TYR A 583 20.63 -0.68 -9.19
CA TYR A 583 21.20 -1.74 -10.03
C TYR A 583 22.73 -1.75 -9.85
N PRO A 584 23.40 -2.92 -9.79
CA PRO A 584 24.84 -2.98 -9.50
C PRO A 584 25.74 -2.21 -10.48
N THR A 585 25.24 -1.91 -11.68
CA THR A 585 25.92 -1.13 -12.71
C THR A 585 24.91 -0.18 -13.33
N ILE A 586 24.95 1.10 -12.97
CA ILE A 586 23.98 2.10 -13.42
C ILE A 586 24.54 2.82 -14.63
N LEU A 587 23.84 2.76 -15.76
CA LEU A 587 24.04 3.62 -16.92
C LEU A 587 23.12 4.84 -16.84
N GLU A 588 23.66 6.03 -17.04
CA GLU A 588 22.92 7.28 -17.13
C GLU A 588 23.26 7.97 -18.46
N THR A 589 22.34 8.79 -18.92
CA THR A 589 22.55 9.67 -20.07
C THR A 589 22.28 11.11 -19.66
N ASP A 590 22.90 12.05 -20.36
CA ASP A 590 22.66 13.49 -20.12
C ASP A 590 21.21 13.92 -20.45
N ARG A 591 20.54 13.15 -21.32
CA ARG A 591 19.15 13.36 -21.72
C ARG A 591 18.42 12.08 -22.14
N LEU A 592 17.10 12.12 -22.08
CA LEU A 592 16.17 11.08 -22.52
C LEU A 592 15.59 11.36 -23.90
N TRP A 593 15.39 12.63 -24.27
CA TRP A 593 14.89 13.01 -25.58
C TRP A 593 16.02 13.45 -26.49
N ILE A 594 16.04 12.90 -27.70
CA ILE A 594 16.93 13.26 -28.80
C ILE A 594 16.07 13.77 -29.95
N LEU A 595 16.38 14.97 -30.43
CA LEU A 595 15.66 15.57 -31.53
C LEU A 595 16.41 15.40 -32.84
N LYS A 596 15.68 14.93 -33.86
CA LYS A 596 16.09 15.02 -35.26
C LYS A 596 15.82 16.44 -35.74
N SER A 597 16.77 17.33 -35.50
CA SER A 597 16.79 18.71 -35.99
C SER A 597 18.22 19.07 -36.37
N ASP A 598 18.40 20.05 -37.25
CA ASP A 598 19.70 20.33 -37.83
C ASP A 598 20.47 21.39 -37.02
N LYS A 599 19.81 22.28 -36.25
CA LYS A 599 20.49 23.44 -35.62
C LYS A 599 20.02 23.89 -34.23
N VAL A 600 18.73 24.17 -33.99
CA VAL A 600 18.29 24.80 -32.72
C VAL A 600 18.30 23.83 -31.53
N ALA A 601 18.10 22.53 -31.78
CA ALA A 601 17.98 21.53 -30.71
C ALA A 601 18.53 20.14 -31.07
N GLY A 602 19.03 19.99 -32.29
CA GLY A 602 19.56 18.74 -32.81
C GLY A 602 20.77 18.29 -32.04
N VAL A 603 20.72 17.07 -31.50
CA VAL A 603 21.92 16.43 -30.96
C VAL A 603 22.06 15.09 -31.67
N SER A 604 23.16 14.94 -32.41
CA SER A 604 23.50 13.67 -33.07
C SER A 604 24.19 12.71 -32.11
N THR A 605 24.54 13.14 -30.89
CA THR A 605 25.26 12.34 -29.91
C THR A 605 24.54 12.22 -28.57
N LEU A 606 24.81 11.14 -27.86
CA LEU A 606 24.31 10.88 -26.52
C LEU A 606 25.50 10.71 -25.58
N ASN A 607 25.61 11.55 -24.56
CA ASN A 607 26.64 11.38 -23.54
C ASN A 607 26.18 10.31 -22.56
N VAL A 608 27.06 9.36 -22.27
CA VAL A 608 26.78 8.18 -21.46
C VAL A 608 27.76 8.11 -20.30
N SER A 609 27.24 7.90 -19.10
CA SER A 609 28.04 7.62 -17.91
C SER A 609 27.61 6.29 -17.31
N VAL A 610 28.56 5.47 -16.87
CA VAL A 610 28.30 4.18 -16.21
C VAL A 610 29.01 4.13 -14.88
N LYS A 611 28.25 3.90 -13.81
CA LYS A 611 28.75 3.75 -12.45
C LYS A 611 28.63 2.31 -11.98
N THR A 612 29.72 1.73 -11.49
CA THR A 612 29.76 0.36 -10.97
C THR A 612 29.78 0.33 -9.43
N ALA A 613 29.24 -0.74 -8.85
CA ALA A 613 29.28 -0.99 -7.40
C ALA A 613 30.69 -1.33 -6.87
N SER A 614 31.61 -1.74 -7.75
CA SER A 614 32.99 -2.07 -7.42
C SER A 614 33.96 -1.23 -8.26
N GLU A 615 35.12 -0.94 -7.69
CA GLU A 615 36.21 -0.29 -8.43
C GLU A 615 36.67 -1.17 -9.59
N LEU A 616 36.95 -0.52 -10.71
CA LEU A 616 37.42 -1.16 -11.94
C LEU A 616 38.94 -1.05 -12.02
N THR A 617 39.62 -2.11 -12.43
CA THR A 617 41.08 -2.09 -12.63
C THR A 617 41.46 -1.68 -14.04
N ASP A 618 41.15 -2.51 -15.03
CA ASP A 618 41.47 -2.31 -16.45
C ASP A 618 40.28 -2.79 -17.32
N PRO A 619 39.18 -2.01 -17.34
CA PRO A 619 37.93 -2.46 -17.94
C PRO A 619 37.96 -2.38 -19.47
N GLN A 620 37.64 -3.48 -20.14
CA GLN A 620 37.23 -3.45 -21.54
C GLN A 620 35.74 -3.18 -21.63
N THR A 621 35.36 -2.12 -22.34
CA THR A 621 33.98 -1.63 -22.37
C THR A 621 33.40 -1.73 -23.78
N LYS A 622 32.11 -2.04 -23.84
CA LYS A 622 31.30 -1.92 -25.04
C LYS A 622 29.96 -1.32 -24.63
N VAL A 623 29.51 -0.28 -25.31
CA VAL A 623 28.16 0.23 -25.15
C VAL A 623 27.42 0.12 -26.48
N GLU A 624 26.18 -0.36 -26.46
CA GLU A 624 25.41 -0.61 -27.67
C GLU A 624 23.98 -0.09 -27.53
N VAL A 625 23.45 0.47 -28.62
CA VAL A 625 22.03 0.76 -28.74
C VAL A 625 21.34 -0.53 -29.19
N LEU A 626 20.58 -1.13 -28.29
CA LEU A 626 19.98 -2.45 -28.47
C LEU A 626 19.10 -2.49 -29.72
N LYS A 627 19.19 -3.61 -30.47
CA LYS A 627 18.47 -3.86 -31.73
C LYS A 627 18.89 -2.93 -32.88
N THR A 628 20.07 -2.34 -32.81
CA THR A 628 20.68 -1.55 -33.89
C THR A 628 22.15 -1.98 -34.07
N GLU A 629 22.83 -1.42 -35.08
CA GLU A 629 24.28 -1.62 -35.30
C GLU A 629 25.13 -0.53 -34.63
N ILE A 630 24.51 0.38 -33.86
CA ILE A 630 25.20 1.49 -33.21
C ILE A 630 25.88 1.02 -31.93
N GLU A 631 27.19 1.20 -31.89
CA GLU A 631 28.06 0.82 -30.79
C GLU A 631 29.06 1.94 -30.47
N GLY A 632 29.55 1.96 -29.24
CA GLY A 632 30.60 2.86 -28.77
C GLY A 632 31.46 2.20 -27.70
N SER A 633 32.48 2.92 -27.27
CA SER A 633 33.36 2.56 -26.15
C SER A 633 33.24 3.58 -25.03
N LEU A 634 33.49 3.14 -23.80
CA LEU A 634 33.54 4.00 -22.62
C LEU A 634 34.95 4.01 -22.06
N GLU A 635 35.41 5.18 -21.66
CA GLU A 635 36.72 5.37 -21.03
C GLU A 635 36.55 5.55 -19.52
N LYS A 636 37.53 5.06 -18.75
CA LYS A 636 37.52 5.21 -17.30
C LYS A 636 37.82 6.65 -16.92
N SER A 637 36.85 7.34 -16.31
CA SER A 637 37.01 8.70 -15.80
C SER A 637 37.37 8.73 -14.31
N ASP A 638 36.95 7.73 -13.53
CA ASP A 638 37.26 7.57 -12.10
C ASP A 638 37.34 6.08 -11.69
N ALA A 639 37.63 5.76 -10.43
CA ALA A 639 37.81 4.41 -9.90
C ALA A 639 36.64 3.46 -10.24
N ASN A 640 35.39 3.97 -10.26
CA ASN A 640 34.19 3.19 -10.56
C ASN A 640 33.24 3.90 -11.55
N ILE A 641 33.74 4.84 -12.35
CA ILE A 641 32.97 5.61 -13.33
C ILE A 641 33.62 5.49 -14.71
N LEU A 642 32.78 5.22 -15.72
CA LEU A 642 33.13 5.17 -17.13
C LEU A 642 32.29 6.20 -17.88
N GLU A 643 32.87 6.91 -18.84
CA GLU A 643 32.17 7.92 -19.64
C GLU A 643 32.46 7.75 -21.13
N GLY A 644 31.52 8.15 -21.97
CA GLY A 644 31.70 8.12 -23.42
C GLY A 644 30.56 8.81 -24.16
N VAL A 645 30.69 8.83 -25.48
CA VAL A 645 29.74 9.49 -26.38
C VAL A 645 29.34 8.50 -27.46
N ILE A 646 28.05 8.42 -27.76
CA ILE A 646 27.51 7.56 -28.82
C ILE A 646 26.83 8.41 -29.88
N ASP A 647 27.15 8.15 -31.15
CA ASP A 647 26.43 8.74 -32.28
C ASP A 647 25.07 8.05 -32.46
N VAL A 648 24.01 8.84 -32.35
CA VAL A 648 22.60 8.43 -32.48
C VAL A 648 21.89 9.20 -33.61
N GLY A 649 22.62 9.97 -34.42
CA GLY A 649 22.05 10.85 -35.45
C GLY A 649 21.22 10.10 -36.51
N ASP A 650 21.66 8.90 -36.87
CA ASP A 650 21.03 8.05 -37.88
C ASP A 650 19.79 7.29 -37.36
N LEU A 651 19.51 7.34 -36.05
CA LEU A 651 18.31 6.69 -35.51
C LEU A 651 17.04 7.36 -36.07
N LYS A 652 16.08 6.53 -36.47
CA LYS A 652 14.75 7.00 -36.85
C LYS A 652 13.96 7.39 -35.59
N PRO A 653 12.87 8.18 -35.70
CA PRO A 653 12.00 8.43 -34.56
C PRO A 653 11.51 7.11 -33.95
N GLY A 654 11.68 6.95 -32.64
CA GLY A 654 11.43 5.68 -31.97
C GLY A 654 11.84 5.67 -30.50
N GLN A 655 11.49 4.57 -29.83
CA GLN A 655 11.97 4.25 -28.48
C GLN A 655 13.18 3.32 -28.60
N TYR A 656 14.24 3.66 -27.88
CA TYR A 656 15.49 2.91 -27.92
C TYR A 656 15.95 2.58 -26.51
N GLN A 657 16.78 1.55 -26.42
CA GLN A 657 17.45 1.17 -25.18
C GLN A 657 18.94 1.06 -25.43
N ILE A 658 19.73 1.42 -24.43
CA ILE A 658 21.18 1.36 -24.44
C ILE A 658 21.65 0.48 -23.26
N GLN A 659 22.68 -0.32 -23.49
CA GLN A 659 23.29 -1.15 -22.45
C GLN A 659 24.81 -1.14 -22.59
N ALA A 660 25.51 -1.02 -21.47
CA ALA A 660 26.96 -1.20 -21.41
C ALA A 660 27.31 -2.61 -20.92
N THR A 661 28.32 -3.21 -21.55
CA THR A 661 28.98 -4.44 -21.12
C THR A 661 30.43 -4.10 -20.75
N ILE A 662 30.83 -4.47 -19.54
CA ILE A 662 32.16 -4.20 -18.98
C ILE A 662 32.81 -5.53 -18.66
N LYS A 663 34.02 -5.76 -19.15
CA LYS A 663 34.85 -6.92 -18.80
C LYS A 663 36.07 -6.43 -18.02
N ASP A 664 36.20 -6.86 -16.78
CA ASP A 664 37.31 -6.47 -15.90
C ASP A 664 37.67 -7.64 -14.98
N GLY A 665 38.97 -7.92 -14.82
CA GLY A 665 39.45 -9.00 -13.94
C GLY A 665 38.88 -10.40 -14.23
N GLY A 666 38.47 -10.69 -15.48
CA GLY A 666 37.83 -11.95 -15.87
C GLY A 666 36.33 -12.06 -15.55
N GLN A 667 35.72 -11.02 -14.97
CA GLN A 667 34.28 -10.90 -14.76
C GLN A 667 33.63 -10.08 -15.88
N THR A 668 32.34 -10.32 -16.13
CA THR A 668 31.53 -9.52 -17.05
C THR A 668 30.36 -8.89 -16.31
N TYR A 669 30.30 -7.56 -16.34
CA TYR A 669 29.22 -6.76 -15.80
C TYR A 669 28.37 -6.22 -16.94
N LYS A 670 27.06 -6.15 -16.74
CA LYS A 670 26.15 -5.44 -17.65
C LYS A 670 25.46 -4.34 -16.87
N SER A 671 25.29 -3.18 -17.48
CA SER A 671 24.41 -2.16 -16.94
C SER A 671 22.95 -2.59 -17.04
N GLN A 672 22.08 -1.89 -16.33
CA GLN A 672 20.66 -1.90 -16.67
C GLN A 672 20.47 -1.38 -18.11
N LYS A 673 19.39 -1.81 -18.76
CA LYS A 673 18.94 -1.26 -20.04
C LYS A 673 18.32 0.10 -19.77
N HIS A 674 19.00 1.15 -20.19
CA HIS A 674 18.51 2.52 -20.05
C HIS A 674 17.73 2.92 -21.30
N GLY A 675 16.60 3.59 -21.12
CA GLY A 675 15.70 3.95 -22.21
C GLY A 675 15.88 5.40 -22.66
N PHE A 676 15.71 5.68 -23.95
CA PHE A 676 15.63 7.04 -24.48
C PHE A 676 14.71 7.11 -25.72
N TYR A 677 14.37 8.33 -26.11
CA TYR A 677 13.42 8.67 -27.17
C TYR A 677 14.12 9.44 -28.27
N VAL A 678 13.87 9.06 -29.52
CA VAL A 678 14.24 9.85 -30.71
C VAL A 678 12.95 10.36 -31.33
N SER A 679 12.87 11.67 -31.59
CA SER A 679 11.67 12.33 -32.11
C SER A 679 12.03 13.47 -33.06
N TYR A 680 11.13 13.82 -33.98
CA TYR A 680 11.18 15.15 -34.58
C TYR A 680 10.67 16.22 -33.60
N PRO A 681 11.10 17.48 -33.75
CA PRO A 681 10.63 18.59 -32.91
C PRO A 681 9.17 18.98 -33.18
N LEU A 682 8.50 19.43 -32.11
CA LEU A 682 7.34 20.31 -32.21
C LEU A 682 7.81 21.75 -31.96
N TYR A 683 7.83 22.56 -33.01
CA TYR A 683 8.14 23.98 -32.91
C TYR A 683 6.92 24.73 -32.37
N VAL A 684 7.08 25.52 -31.31
CA VAL A 684 6.02 26.39 -30.81
C VAL A 684 6.51 27.83 -30.85
N THR A 685 5.76 28.68 -31.54
CA THR A 685 6.09 30.10 -31.69
C THR A 685 5.04 30.96 -31.00
N TRP A 686 5.48 32.04 -30.34
CA TRP A 686 4.58 33.07 -29.83
C TRP A 686 4.84 34.39 -30.56
N THR A 687 3.87 34.79 -31.35
CA THR A 687 3.94 35.95 -32.23
C THR A 687 3.17 37.13 -31.64
N GLN A 688 3.71 38.34 -31.82
CA GLN A 688 3.11 39.59 -31.36
C GLN A 688 2.78 40.47 -32.55
N ASP A 689 1.49 40.72 -32.79
CA ASP A 689 1.03 41.59 -33.87
C ASP A 689 1.00 43.03 -33.38
N TRP A 690 1.94 43.85 -33.84
CA TRP A 690 2.00 45.26 -33.48
C TRP A 690 1.13 46.08 -34.42
N GLU A 691 0.05 46.65 -33.91
CA GLU A 691 -0.95 47.34 -34.73
C GLU A 691 -0.49 48.68 -35.36
N GLY A 692 0.70 49.17 -35.05
CA GLY A 692 1.18 50.46 -35.57
C GLY A 692 0.60 51.67 -34.83
N ILE A 693 0.19 51.46 -33.58
CA ILE A 693 -0.20 52.49 -32.58
C ILE A 693 0.60 52.28 -31.28
N ASP A 694 0.46 53.17 -30.31
CA ASP A 694 1.20 53.09 -29.04
C ASP A 694 0.80 51.88 -28.18
N VAL A 695 1.77 51.29 -27.48
CA VAL A 695 1.60 50.14 -26.58
C VAL A 695 1.90 50.56 -25.16
N SER A 696 1.08 50.19 -24.18
CA SER A 696 1.38 50.49 -22.77
C SER A 696 2.67 49.82 -22.29
N GLN A 697 3.48 50.54 -21.51
CA GLN A 697 4.69 49.99 -20.90
C GLN A 697 4.41 48.76 -20.02
N VAL A 698 3.28 48.78 -19.31
CA VAL A 698 2.88 47.68 -18.43
C VAL A 698 2.68 46.40 -19.23
N TYR A 699 2.17 46.51 -20.46
CA TYR A 699 1.94 45.38 -21.35
C TYR A 699 3.24 44.85 -21.95
N LEU A 700 4.15 45.73 -22.36
CA LEU A 700 5.50 45.34 -22.79
C LEU A 700 6.25 44.56 -21.71
N ASN A 701 6.23 45.07 -20.47
CA ASN A 701 6.86 44.40 -19.34
C ASN A 701 6.20 43.05 -19.03
N ALA A 702 4.86 42.97 -19.11
CA ALA A 702 4.14 41.73 -18.87
C ALA A 702 4.48 40.65 -19.91
N MET A 703 4.52 40.99 -21.20
CA MET A 703 4.91 40.05 -22.25
C MET A 703 6.34 39.55 -22.04
N ALA A 704 7.29 40.46 -21.79
CA ALA A 704 8.68 40.09 -21.53
C ALA A 704 8.82 39.17 -20.31
N ASN A 705 8.08 39.44 -19.23
CA ASN A 705 8.08 38.59 -18.03
C ASN A 705 7.53 37.19 -18.32
N ILE A 706 6.44 37.07 -19.09
CA ILE A 706 5.88 35.77 -19.48
C ILE A 706 6.87 35.00 -20.36
N ALA A 707 7.45 35.67 -21.36
CA ALA A 707 8.45 35.07 -22.23
C ALA A 707 9.65 34.55 -21.42
N ASP A 708 10.21 35.37 -20.53
CA ASP A 708 11.35 35.02 -19.69
C ASP A 708 11.03 33.89 -18.70
N ASN A 709 9.84 33.89 -18.08
CA ASN A 709 9.43 32.85 -17.13
C ASN A 709 9.30 31.46 -17.78
N HIS A 710 8.88 31.42 -19.04
CA HIS A 710 8.72 30.18 -19.80
C HIS A 710 9.92 29.86 -20.69
N GLY A 711 10.93 30.73 -20.80
CA GLY A 711 12.04 30.56 -21.73
C GLY A 711 11.58 30.54 -23.20
N LEU A 712 10.65 31.43 -23.56
CA LEU A 712 10.14 31.63 -24.91
C LEU A 712 10.96 32.70 -25.63
N SER A 713 11.19 32.52 -26.93
CA SER A 713 11.60 33.59 -27.84
C SER A 713 10.37 34.09 -28.60
N MET A 714 10.10 35.39 -28.54
CA MET A 714 8.99 36.00 -29.28
C MET A 714 9.37 36.34 -30.72
N THR A 715 8.36 36.33 -31.59
CA THR A 715 8.42 37.00 -32.90
C THR A 715 7.56 38.26 -32.86
N HIS A 716 8.19 39.42 -32.91
CA HIS A 716 7.54 40.72 -33.00
C HIS A 716 7.23 41.06 -34.45
N LEU A 717 6.00 40.82 -34.89
CA LEU A 717 5.52 41.27 -36.20
C LEU A 717 5.22 42.77 -36.08
N PHE A 718 6.21 43.58 -36.43
CA PHE A 718 6.28 45.01 -36.14
C PHE A 718 5.72 45.85 -37.29
N ASN A 719 4.89 46.84 -36.96
CA ASN A 719 4.29 47.73 -37.95
C ASN A 719 4.98 49.10 -37.97
N PRO A 720 5.64 49.48 -39.09
CA PRO A 720 6.41 50.72 -39.20
C PRO A 720 5.53 51.98 -39.27
N ARG A 721 4.19 51.84 -39.29
CA ARG A 721 3.27 52.99 -39.24
C ARG A 721 3.58 53.96 -38.10
N ILE A 722 4.14 53.49 -36.98
CA ILE A 722 4.46 54.36 -35.84
C ILE A 722 5.30 55.58 -36.27
N TYR A 723 6.10 55.46 -37.32
CA TYR A 723 7.00 56.52 -37.83
C TYR A 723 6.30 57.59 -38.68
N VAL A 724 5.08 57.34 -39.14
CA VAL A 724 4.28 58.29 -39.94
C VAL A 724 3.00 58.72 -39.24
N SER A 725 2.65 58.04 -38.15
CA SER A 725 1.52 58.39 -37.29
C SER A 725 1.77 59.69 -36.50
N SER A 726 0.76 60.15 -35.77
CA SER A 726 0.88 61.27 -34.84
C SER A 726 1.64 60.96 -33.54
N MET A 727 2.29 59.79 -33.43
CA MET A 727 3.05 59.38 -32.25
C MET A 727 4.26 60.30 -32.02
N PRO A 728 4.51 60.79 -30.78
CA PRO A 728 5.71 61.55 -30.44
C PRO A 728 7.02 60.80 -30.76
N GLN A 729 8.06 61.52 -31.21
CA GLN A 729 9.32 60.91 -31.66
C GLN A 729 10.03 60.11 -30.56
N ASP A 730 10.05 60.63 -29.34
CA ASP A 730 10.62 59.94 -28.17
C ASP A 730 9.90 58.61 -27.90
N ARG A 731 8.59 58.57 -28.12
CA ARG A 731 7.81 57.33 -27.98
C ARG A 731 8.09 56.34 -29.11
N GLN A 732 8.21 56.81 -30.35
CA GLN A 732 8.59 55.96 -31.48
C GLN A 732 9.97 55.34 -31.26
N ASP A 733 10.94 56.14 -30.82
CA ASP A 733 12.31 55.70 -30.56
C ASP A 733 12.33 54.69 -29.42
N TYR A 734 11.58 54.94 -28.35
CA TYR A 734 11.43 54.00 -27.24
C TYR A 734 10.93 52.62 -27.69
N LEU A 735 9.83 52.55 -28.46
CA LEU A 735 9.26 51.27 -28.91
C LEU A 735 10.22 50.54 -29.86
N THR A 736 10.91 51.29 -30.72
CA THR A 736 11.91 50.76 -31.65
C THR A 736 13.12 50.19 -30.89
N ASP A 737 13.64 50.92 -29.92
CA ASP A 737 14.77 50.49 -29.10
C ASP A 737 14.41 49.29 -28.23
N TRP A 738 13.16 49.21 -27.75
CA TRP A 738 12.66 48.07 -26.99
C TRP A 738 12.71 46.78 -27.83
N VAL A 739 12.17 46.78 -29.06
CA VAL A 739 12.23 45.57 -29.92
C VAL A 739 13.64 45.24 -30.38
N LYS A 740 14.50 46.24 -30.63
CA LYS A 740 15.92 46.03 -30.97
C LYS A 740 16.69 45.43 -29.81
N GLN A 741 16.40 45.86 -28.58
CA GLN A 741 17.02 45.29 -27.39
C GLN A 741 16.62 43.82 -27.23
N ARG A 742 15.34 43.50 -27.44
CA ARG A 742 14.85 42.11 -27.43
C ARG A 742 15.55 41.26 -28.49
N GLU A 743 15.58 41.71 -29.75
CA GLU A 743 16.29 41.04 -30.85
C GLU A 743 17.76 40.79 -30.52
N LYS A 744 18.48 41.80 -30.00
CA LYS A 744 19.92 41.69 -29.73
C LYS A 744 20.26 40.84 -28.50
N VAL A 745 19.46 40.92 -27.43
CA VAL A 745 19.81 40.31 -26.13
C VAL A 745 19.19 38.92 -25.96
N LYS A 746 18.03 38.68 -26.58
CA LYS A 746 17.24 37.45 -26.43
C LYS A 746 17.16 36.64 -27.72
N ASP A 747 17.81 37.11 -28.79
CA ASP A 747 17.75 36.50 -30.13
C ASP A 747 16.31 36.38 -30.68
N GLU A 748 15.44 37.29 -30.24
CA GLU A 748 14.05 37.36 -30.73
C GLU A 748 13.99 37.90 -32.16
N GLU A 749 12.87 37.68 -32.83
CA GLU A 749 12.70 38.09 -34.22
C GLU A 749 11.88 39.38 -34.33
N VAL A 750 12.30 40.32 -35.17
CA VAL A 750 11.45 41.42 -35.65
C VAL A 750 11.00 41.14 -37.09
N GLY A 751 9.75 40.68 -37.22
CA GLY A 751 9.07 40.49 -38.50
C GLY A 751 8.24 41.72 -38.90
N LEU A 752 7.53 41.65 -40.02
CA LEU A 752 6.70 42.74 -40.53
C LEU A 752 5.20 42.47 -40.31
N HIS A 753 4.49 43.44 -39.74
CA HIS A 753 3.03 43.45 -39.69
C HIS A 753 2.49 44.70 -40.36
N LEU A 754 1.41 44.58 -41.15
CA LEU A 754 0.82 45.74 -41.82
C LEU A 754 -0.70 45.72 -41.79
N HIS A 755 -1.26 46.75 -41.17
CA HIS A 755 -2.60 47.25 -41.44
C HIS A 755 -2.56 48.36 -42.49
N MET A 756 -3.61 48.49 -43.28
CA MET A 756 -3.67 49.38 -44.46
C MET A 756 -4.08 50.82 -44.11
N TYR A 757 -3.50 51.37 -43.03
CA TYR A 757 -3.78 52.73 -42.57
C TYR A 757 -3.48 53.78 -43.64
N TYR A 758 -4.40 54.73 -43.81
CA TYR A 758 -4.35 55.68 -44.93
C TYR A 758 -3.12 56.60 -44.90
N ASP A 759 -2.57 56.89 -43.73
CA ASP A 759 -1.34 57.67 -43.58
C ASP A 759 -0.11 56.92 -44.12
N PHE A 760 0.05 55.65 -43.73
CA PHE A 760 1.14 54.79 -44.20
C PHE A 760 1.02 54.46 -45.69
N ILE A 761 -0.20 54.22 -46.18
CA ILE A 761 -0.43 53.96 -47.61
C ILE A 761 -0.06 55.19 -48.46
N LYS A 762 -0.39 56.40 -47.99
CA LYS A 762 0.05 57.66 -48.63
C LYS A 762 1.57 57.83 -48.59
N ASP A 763 2.20 57.49 -47.47
CA ASP A 763 3.67 57.52 -47.32
C ASP A 763 4.38 56.56 -48.29
N ALA A 764 3.74 55.43 -48.64
CA ALA A 764 4.20 54.52 -49.69
C ALA A 764 3.95 55.02 -51.13
N GLY A 765 3.32 56.19 -51.30
CA GLY A 765 2.96 56.72 -52.62
C GLY A 765 1.83 55.96 -53.31
N VAL A 766 0.98 55.28 -52.53
CA VAL A 766 -0.18 54.52 -53.02
C VAL A 766 -1.47 55.24 -52.60
N VAL A 767 -2.52 55.15 -53.44
CA VAL A 767 -3.83 55.73 -53.12
C VAL A 767 -4.55 54.81 -52.14
N PRO A 768 -4.98 55.31 -50.96
CA PRO A 768 -5.70 54.47 -49.99
C PRO A 768 -7.03 53.96 -50.53
N LYS A 769 -7.32 52.67 -50.27
CA LYS A 769 -8.58 52.01 -50.64
C LYS A 769 -9.42 51.78 -49.38
N ASN A 770 -10.66 52.25 -49.40
CA ASN A 770 -11.58 52.22 -48.27
C ASN A 770 -12.63 51.10 -48.34
N SER A 771 -12.65 50.30 -49.40
CA SER A 771 -13.62 49.21 -49.59
C SER A 771 -13.04 48.07 -50.44
N PRO A 772 -13.34 46.81 -50.12
CA PRO A 772 -14.02 46.35 -48.90
C PRO A 772 -13.23 46.66 -47.61
N ASN A 773 -13.93 46.72 -46.47
CA ASN A 773 -13.34 46.92 -45.14
C ASN A 773 -14.18 46.19 -44.08
N TRP A 774 -13.58 45.74 -42.98
CA TRP A 774 -14.29 44.97 -41.94
C TRP A 774 -14.89 45.80 -40.80
N GLY A 775 -14.98 47.13 -40.91
CA GLY A 775 -15.57 47.96 -39.84
C GLY A 775 -14.86 49.29 -39.61
N ASP A 776 -14.82 50.12 -40.65
CA ASP A 776 -14.03 51.36 -40.76
C ASP A 776 -14.09 52.30 -39.52
N SER A 777 -12.93 52.58 -38.94
CA SER A 777 -12.64 53.65 -37.97
C SER A 777 -12.36 55.00 -38.64
N GLY A 778 -12.35 55.06 -39.96
CA GLY A 778 -12.09 56.26 -40.78
C GLY A 778 -10.60 56.53 -41.06
N ASP A 779 -9.70 55.70 -40.55
CA ASP A 779 -8.23 55.85 -40.64
C ASP A 779 -7.54 54.75 -41.46
N GLY A 780 -8.30 53.77 -41.95
CA GLY A 780 -7.81 52.66 -42.78
C GLY A 780 -7.39 51.41 -42.01
N TYR A 781 -7.50 51.37 -40.67
CA TYR A 781 -7.17 50.17 -39.88
C TYR A 781 -7.89 48.90 -40.37
N GLY A 782 -9.19 49.03 -40.68
CA GLY A 782 -10.03 47.93 -41.13
C GLY A 782 -9.98 47.63 -42.63
N SER A 783 -9.15 48.34 -43.40
CA SER A 783 -9.04 48.13 -44.85
C SER A 783 -8.27 46.84 -45.16
N LEU A 784 -8.81 46.02 -46.07
CA LEU A 784 -8.23 44.72 -46.35
C LEU A 784 -6.89 44.87 -47.10
N THR A 785 -5.88 44.13 -46.68
CA THR A 785 -4.61 43.99 -47.43
C THR A 785 -4.87 43.50 -48.85
N SER A 786 -5.85 42.60 -49.03
CA SER A 786 -6.30 42.07 -50.32
C SER A 786 -6.91 43.10 -51.28
N ASN A 787 -7.12 44.35 -50.85
CA ASN A 787 -7.63 45.41 -51.74
C ASN A 787 -6.57 45.90 -52.73
N TYR A 788 -5.28 45.69 -52.43
CA TYR A 788 -4.17 46.21 -53.22
C TYR A 788 -3.67 45.12 -54.18
N ASN A 789 -3.44 45.50 -55.44
CA ASN A 789 -2.84 44.59 -56.41
C ASN A 789 -1.33 44.42 -56.13
N GLU A 790 -0.70 43.48 -56.81
CA GLU A 790 0.72 43.17 -56.59
C GLU A 790 1.64 44.39 -56.72
N ALA A 791 1.46 45.25 -57.74
CA ALA A 791 2.31 46.42 -57.95
C ALA A 791 2.14 47.49 -56.86
N GLU A 792 0.93 47.68 -56.36
CA GLU A 792 0.65 48.56 -55.23
C GLU A 792 1.23 47.99 -53.93
N MET A 793 1.05 46.70 -53.69
CA MET A 793 1.51 46.04 -52.48
C MET A 793 3.05 45.99 -52.41
N VAL A 794 3.75 45.80 -53.54
CA VAL A 794 5.22 45.91 -53.60
C VAL A 794 5.68 47.29 -53.11
N LYS A 795 5.05 48.39 -53.54
CA LYS A 795 5.43 49.74 -53.07
C LYS A 795 5.21 49.91 -51.56
N ILE A 796 4.10 49.38 -51.05
CA ILE A 796 3.78 49.40 -49.61
C ILE A 796 4.84 48.63 -48.81
N LEU A 797 5.21 47.43 -49.28
CA LEU A 797 6.23 46.60 -48.64
C LEU A 797 7.62 47.21 -48.73
N GLU A 798 8.04 47.71 -49.89
CA GLU A 798 9.32 48.41 -50.07
C GLU A 798 9.42 49.62 -49.14
N ARG A 799 8.30 50.35 -48.94
CA ARG A 799 8.26 51.46 -47.99
C ARG A 799 8.43 51.00 -46.55
N ALA A 800 7.80 49.89 -46.16
CA ALA A 800 7.99 49.28 -44.86
C ALA A 800 9.45 48.85 -44.63
N LEU A 801 10.05 48.17 -45.61
CA LEU A 801 11.44 47.74 -45.57
C LEU A 801 12.42 48.92 -45.48
N TRP A 802 12.12 50.01 -46.20
CA TRP A 802 12.88 51.25 -46.09
C TRP A 802 12.83 51.82 -44.67
N TRP A 803 11.68 51.79 -43.99
CA TRP A 803 11.59 52.23 -42.59
C TRP A 803 12.38 51.33 -41.64
N PHE A 804 12.35 50.01 -41.84
CA PHE A 804 13.17 49.08 -41.07
C PHE A 804 14.66 49.41 -41.21
N GLU A 805 15.14 49.57 -42.45
CA GLU A 805 16.52 49.98 -42.72
C GLU A 805 16.84 51.35 -42.09
N LYS A 806 15.96 52.34 -42.30
CA LYS A 806 16.14 53.70 -41.79
C LYS A 806 16.24 53.77 -40.27
N LYS A 807 15.56 52.86 -39.55
CA LYS A 807 15.52 52.78 -38.09
C LYS A 807 16.51 51.75 -37.52
N GLY A 808 17.28 51.10 -38.39
CA GLY A 808 18.30 50.12 -38.02
C GLY A 808 17.71 48.84 -37.41
N LEU A 809 16.54 48.42 -37.91
CA LEU A 809 15.97 47.08 -37.70
C LEU A 809 16.52 46.14 -38.77
N LEU A 810 16.66 44.85 -38.46
CA LEU A 810 17.05 43.86 -39.45
C LEU A 810 15.95 43.69 -40.51
N LYS A 811 16.34 43.32 -41.74
CA LYS A 811 15.36 43.02 -42.79
C LYS A 811 14.44 41.87 -42.32
N PRO A 812 13.11 42.05 -42.29
CA PRO A 812 12.19 41.06 -41.77
C PRO A 812 12.18 39.80 -42.65
N VAL A 813 12.20 38.64 -42.01
CA VAL A 813 12.08 37.32 -42.66
C VAL A 813 10.61 36.90 -42.75
N SER A 814 9.85 37.20 -41.70
CA SER A 814 8.43 36.90 -41.56
C SER A 814 7.53 38.10 -41.82
N PHE A 815 6.33 37.82 -42.29
CA PHE A 815 5.25 38.78 -42.49
C PHE A 815 3.92 38.25 -41.94
N ARG A 816 3.03 39.17 -41.55
CA ARG A 816 1.61 38.88 -41.35
C ARG A 816 0.77 40.06 -41.77
N ALA A 817 -0.26 39.80 -42.57
CA ALA A 817 -1.23 40.82 -42.97
C ALA A 817 -2.19 41.16 -41.83
N GLY A 818 -2.54 42.44 -41.71
CA GLY A 818 -3.59 42.91 -40.81
C GLY A 818 -4.91 42.19 -41.09
N GLY A 819 -5.56 41.72 -40.02
CA GLY A 819 -6.77 40.90 -40.09
C GLY A 819 -6.61 39.57 -40.84
N TRP A 820 -5.38 39.13 -41.07
CA TRP A 820 -5.01 37.93 -41.86
C TRP A 820 -5.44 37.97 -43.34
N PHE A 821 -5.73 39.14 -43.93
CA PHE A 821 -6.21 39.27 -45.32
C PHE A 821 -5.11 39.21 -46.40
N ALA A 822 -4.10 38.38 -46.22
CA ALA A 822 -3.13 38.08 -47.28
C ALA A 822 -3.78 37.17 -48.34
N ASN A 823 -3.81 37.63 -49.59
CA ASN A 823 -4.23 36.86 -50.76
C ASN A 823 -3.04 36.57 -51.68
N GLU A 824 -3.30 35.94 -52.83
CA GLU A 824 -2.27 35.56 -53.79
C GLU A 824 -1.43 36.75 -54.26
N GLU A 825 -2.06 37.91 -54.50
CA GLU A 825 -1.36 39.15 -54.88
C GLU A 825 -0.43 39.65 -53.78
N THR A 826 -0.86 39.52 -52.51
CA THR A 826 -0.03 39.83 -51.34
C THR A 826 1.18 38.91 -51.30
N LEU A 827 0.99 37.60 -51.42
CA LEU A 827 2.07 36.61 -51.33
C LEU A 827 3.08 36.72 -52.49
N LYS A 828 2.62 36.98 -53.72
CA LYS A 828 3.50 37.32 -54.86
C LYS A 828 4.34 38.56 -54.59
N SER A 829 3.76 39.55 -53.90
CA SER A 829 4.47 40.77 -53.53
C SER A 829 5.57 40.50 -52.48
N LEU A 830 5.31 39.62 -51.50
CA LEU A 830 6.30 39.18 -50.51
C LEU A 830 7.51 38.51 -51.19
N GLU A 831 7.24 37.62 -52.15
CA GLU A 831 8.27 36.96 -52.97
C GLU A 831 9.17 37.99 -53.65
N LYS A 832 8.57 39.00 -54.29
CA LYS A 832 9.29 40.06 -55.02
C LYS A 832 10.17 40.93 -54.14
N VAL A 833 9.72 41.27 -52.93
CA VAL A 833 10.53 42.08 -52.00
C VAL A 833 11.51 41.23 -51.18
N GLY A 834 11.46 39.91 -51.33
CA GLY A 834 12.37 38.96 -50.71
C GLY A 834 12.08 38.67 -49.24
N ILE A 835 10.82 38.82 -48.80
CA ILE A 835 10.34 38.26 -47.52
C ILE A 835 10.12 36.76 -47.75
N LYS A 836 10.51 35.93 -46.78
CA LYS A 836 10.61 34.47 -46.97
C LYS A 836 9.43 33.69 -46.41
N LEU A 837 8.70 34.28 -45.48
CA LEU A 837 7.63 33.62 -44.76
C LEU A 837 6.44 34.56 -44.56
N ASP A 838 5.24 34.05 -44.81
CA ASP A 838 3.96 34.59 -44.32
C ASP A 838 3.45 33.71 -43.17
N SER A 839 2.73 34.32 -42.23
CA SER A 839 2.02 33.62 -41.16
C SER A 839 0.58 34.12 -41.04
N SER A 840 -0.02 34.47 -42.18
CA SER A 840 -1.40 34.94 -42.22
C SER A 840 -2.40 33.78 -42.27
N GLY A 841 -1.99 32.61 -42.77
CA GLY A 841 -2.81 31.43 -42.92
C GLY A 841 -3.39 30.94 -41.60
N ARG A 842 -4.72 30.76 -41.57
CA ARG A 842 -5.45 30.27 -40.39
C ARG A 842 -6.70 29.50 -40.79
N THR A 843 -7.37 28.93 -39.78
CA THR A 843 -8.72 28.36 -39.94
C THR A 843 -9.70 29.43 -40.41
N SER A 844 -10.70 29.01 -41.20
CA SER A 844 -11.76 29.89 -41.73
C SER A 844 -12.36 30.81 -40.67
N TYR A 845 -12.56 32.07 -41.05
CA TYR A 845 -13.03 33.14 -40.19
C TYR A 845 -13.76 34.20 -41.01
N SER A 846 -14.56 35.00 -40.31
CA SER A 846 -15.17 36.22 -40.83
C SER A 846 -14.92 37.34 -39.83
N PHE A 847 -14.55 38.52 -40.34
CA PHE A 847 -14.57 39.74 -39.55
C PHE A 847 -15.78 40.56 -39.97
N TYR A 848 -16.76 40.63 -39.08
CA TYR A 848 -18.03 41.31 -39.33
C TYR A 848 -18.69 40.81 -40.64
N SER A 849 -18.76 41.63 -41.68
CA SER A 849 -19.31 41.26 -43.00
C SER A 849 -18.32 40.56 -43.93
N GLU A 850 -17.02 40.69 -43.68
CA GLU A 850 -15.98 40.25 -44.61
C GLU A 850 -15.50 38.84 -44.29
N LYS A 851 -15.45 37.98 -45.32
CA LYS A 851 -14.93 36.61 -45.19
C LYS A 851 -13.44 36.59 -45.49
N GLY A 852 -12.67 35.98 -44.59
CA GLY A 852 -11.22 35.82 -44.79
C GLY A 852 -10.87 34.91 -45.96
N PRO A 853 -9.69 35.09 -46.60
CA PRO A 853 -9.24 34.27 -47.72
C PRO A 853 -8.73 32.87 -47.30
N TRP A 854 -8.51 32.65 -46.00
CA TRP A 854 -7.92 31.42 -45.48
C TRP A 854 -8.95 30.40 -44.99
N ASN A 855 -8.66 29.11 -45.18
CA ASN A 855 -9.45 27.98 -44.71
C ASN A 855 -8.57 26.76 -44.39
N LEU A 856 -7.50 26.98 -43.63
CA LEU A 856 -6.57 25.92 -43.26
C LEU A 856 -7.11 25.05 -42.13
N SER A 857 -6.59 23.82 -42.01
CA SER A 857 -6.88 22.96 -40.86
C SER A 857 -6.15 23.44 -39.61
N LYS A 858 -6.64 23.07 -38.42
CA LYS A 858 -5.98 23.35 -37.13
C LYS A 858 -4.64 22.62 -36.96
N THR A 859 -4.33 21.67 -37.84
CA THR A 859 -3.08 20.90 -37.85
C THR A 859 -2.28 21.12 -39.14
N ALA A 860 -2.54 22.22 -39.86
CA ALA A 860 -1.81 22.55 -41.07
C ALA A 860 -0.33 22.79 -40.74
N ALA A 861 0.55 22.07 -41.44
CA ALA A 861 2.00 22.24 -41.38
C ALA A 861 2.44 23.36 -42.34
N PRO A 862 3.68 23.88 -42.23
CA PRO A 862 4.22 24.83 -43.19
C PRO A 862 4.25 24.27 -44.61
N TYR A 863 3.96 25.11 -45.59
CA TYR A 863 3.93 24.75 -47.01
C TYR A 863 4.25 25.96 -47.89
N LYS A 864 4.60 25.74 -49.16
CA LYS A 864 4.66 26.80 -50.16
C LYS A 864 3.28 26.95 -50.85
N PRO A 865 2.60 28.10 -50.72
CA PRO A 865 1.30 28.32 -51.36
C PRO A 865 1.38 28.34 -52.89
N SER A 866 0.32 27.92 -53.56
CA SER A 866 0.15 28.04 -55.00
C SER A 866 0.04 29.51 -55.42
N ARG A 867 0.55 29.86 -56.61
CA ARG A 867 0.36 31.21 -57.19
C ARG A 867 -1.10 31.61 -57.42
N THR A 868 -2.03 30.66 -57.39
CA THR A 868 -3.46 30.85 -57.73
C THR A 868 -4.45 30.46 -56.63
N ASP A 869 -3.99 29.87 -55.54
CA ASP A 869 -4.82 29.48 -54.39
C ASP A 869 -3.92 29.40 -53.16
N GLN A 870 -4.00 30.40 -52.28
CA GLN A 870 -3.15 30.46 -51.08
C GLN A 870 -3.35 29.27 -50.14
N ASN A 871 -4.48 28.57 -50.19
CA ASN A 871 -4.80 27.47 -49.26
C ASN A 871 -4.25 26.11 -49.68
N LYS A 872 -3.53 26.02 -50.81
CA LYS A 872 -3.00 24.77 -51.36
C LYS A 872 -1.55 24.94 -51.80
N THR A 873 -0.86 23.82 -51.94
CA THR A 873 0.42 23.75 -52.66
C THR A 873 0.18 23.26 -54.10
N SER A 874 1.05 23.64 -55.03
CA SER A 874 1.00 23.24 -56.45
C SER A 874 2.42 23.16 -57.04
N ASP A 875 2.54 22.64 -58.27
CA ASP A 875 3.83 22.58 -58.98
C ASP A 875 4.40 23.98 -59.32
N ASP A 876 3.53 25.01 -59.36
CA ASP A 876 3.88 26.43 -59.55
C ASP A 876 3.66 27.20 -58.24
N ALA A 877 4.30 26.70 -57.17
CA ALA A 877 4.25 27.33 -55.86
C ALA A 877 5.13 28.59 -55.78
N LEU A 878 4.75 29.51 -54.90
CA LEU A 878 5.52 30.70 -54.57
C LEU A 878 6.78 30.35 -53.79
N ASP A 879 7.87 31.10 -53.97
CA ASP A 879 9.07 31.04 -53.11
C ASP A 879 8.89 31.82 -51.79
N VAL A 880 7.71 31.67 -51.19
CA VAL A 880 7.35 32.18 -49.87
C VAL A 880 6.69 31.03 -49.14
N TRP A 881 7.14 30.77 -47.92
CA TRP A 881 6.54 29.76 -47.06
C TRP A 881 5.36 30.35 -46.30
N GLU A 882 4.26 29.62 -46.21
CA GLU A 882 3.21 29.88 -45.24
C GLU A 882 3.47 29.05 -43.99
N VAL A 883 3.57 29.71 -42.83
CA VAL A 883 3.61 29.08 -41.50
C VAL A 883 2.30 29.39 -40.77
N PRO A 884 1.33 28.45 -40.78
CA PRO A 884 -0.02 28.73 -40.31
C PRO A 884 -0.10 29.16 -38.84
N ASN A 885 -0.92 30.18 -38.55
CA ASN A 885 -1.42 30.53 -37.22
C ASN A 885 -2.48 29.51 -36.75
N ASN A 886 -2.03 28.28 -36.50
CA ASN A 886 -2.89 27.14 -36.17
C ASN A 886 -3.19 27.03 -34.67
N GLY A 887 -2.40 27.67 -33.80
CA GLY A 887 -2.59 27.74 -32.34
C GLY A 887 -3.67 28.74 -31.88
N ALA A 888 -4.11 29.62 -32.79
CA ALA A 888 -5.06 30.70 -32.56
C ALA A 888 -4.52 31.89 -31.75
N ASP A 889 -5.33 32.94 -31.69
CA ASP A 889 -4.99 34.21 -31.04
C ASP A 889 -5.60 34.32 -29.63
N SER A 890 -4.87 34.95 -28.71
CA SER A 890 -5.32 35.10 -27.33
C SER A 890 -6.54 36.03 -27.20
N TYR A 891 -6.77 36.93 -28.16
CA TYR A 891 -7.83 37.92 -28.08
C TYR A 891 -9.22 37.30 -28.26
N TRP A 892 -9.40 36.46 -29.30
CA TRP A 892 -10.70 35.84 -29.62
C TRP A 892 -10.94 34.48 -28.98
N PHE A 893 -9.89 33.79 -28.55
CA PHE A 893 -9.98 32.42 -28.04
C PHE A 893 -9.74 32.34 -26.54
N SER A 894 -10.37 31.34 -25.91
CA SER A 894 -10.07 31.00 -24.52
C SER A 894 -8.76 30.20 -24.44
N ALA A 895 -8.12 30.18 -23.26
CA ALA A 895 -6.95 29.34 -23.02
C ALA A 895 -7.25 27.86 -23.33
N LYS A 896 -8.45 27.38 -23.00
CA LYS A 896 -8.91 26.02 -23.30
C LYS A 896 -8.95 25.72 -24.80
N ASP A 897 -9.40 26.67 -25.63
CA ASP A 897 -9.43 26.48 -27.08
C ASP A 897 -8.00 26.43 -27.67
N MET A 898 -7.11 27.29 -27.16
CA MET A 898 -5.69 27.32 -27.54
C MET A 898 -4.94 26.05 -27.12
N ILE A 899 -5.22 25.53 -25.92
CA ILE A 899 -4.71 24.24 -25.44
C ILE A 899 -5.27 23.09 -26.30
N SER A 900 -6.56 23.12 -26.62
CA SER A 900 -7.15 22.12 -27.51
C SER A 900 -6.49 22.09 -28.89
N ARG A 901 -6.11 23.25 -29.44
CA ARG A 901 -5.39 23.33 -30.72
C ARG A 901 -3.97 22.79 -30.64
N PHE A 902 -3.29 22.99 -29.52
CA PHE A 902 -2.02 22.32 -29.26
C PHE A 902 -2.19 20.81 -29.19
N ASP A 903 -3.17 20.32 -28.42
CA ASP A 903 -3.44 18.89 -28.25
C ASP A 903 -3.88 18.22 -29.56
N GLU A 904 -4.50 18.96 -30.49
CA GLU A 904 -4.78 18.46 -31.84
C GLU A 904 -3.48 18.21 -32.65
N ASN A 905 -2.43 18.99 -32.41
CA ASN A 905 -1.13 18.81 -33.03
C ASN A 905 -0.25 17.79 -32.29
N TYR A 906 -0.32 17.74 -30.96
CA TYR A 906 0.52 16.90 -30.13
C TYR A 906 -0.09 16.56 -28.76
N LYS A 907 -0.24 15.26 -28.47
CA LYS A 907 -0.84 14.73 -27.21
C LYS A 907 0.18 14.05 -26.30
N GLY A 908 1.48 14.28 -26.52
CA GLY A 908 2.55 13.49 -25.92
C GLY A 908 3.04 12.36 -26.84
N GLY A 909 4.28 11.92 -26.63
CA GLY A 909 4.92 10.81 -27.34
C GLY A 909 5.94 11.24 -28.39
N ILE A 910 6.34 10.29 -29.24
CA ILE A 910 7.33 10.51 -30.30
C ILE A 910 6.61 11.07 -31.54
N LEU A 911 7.16 12.13 -32.12
CA LEU A 911 6.77 12.65 -33.42
C LEU A 911 7.57 11.98 -34.54
N THR A 912 6.86 11.46 -35.53
CA THR A 912 7.45 10.87 -36.74
C THR A 912 7.84 11.91 -37.79
N ASP A 913 7.39 13.16 -37.63
CA ASP A 913 7.60 14.26 -38.56
C ASP A 913 7.68 15.60 -37.79
N LYS A 914 8.37 16.61 -38.35
CA LYS A 914 8.39 17.98 -37.81
C LYS A 914 6.96 18.55 -37.77
N LYS A 915 6.62 19.27 -36.70
CA LYS A 915 5.31 19.94 -36.54
C LYS A 915 5.49 21.35 -36.00
N GLN A 916 4.51 22.24 -36.21
CA GLN A 916 4.46 23.55 -35.55
C GLN A 916 3.12 23.86 -34.89
N VAL A 917 3.17 24.70 -33.85
CA VAL A 917 2.01 25.44 -33.33
C VAL A 917 2.38 26.91 -33.20
N THR A 918 1.66 27.77 -33.92
CA THR A 918 1.86 29.22 -33.87
C THR A 918 0.73 29.87 -33.09
N TYR A 919 1.08 30.55 -31.99
CA TYR A 919 0.17 31.37 -31.20
C TYR A 919 0.36 32.85 -31.50
N LEU A 920 -0.72 33.62 -31.37
CA LEU A 920 -0.73 35.07 -31.55
C LEU A 920 -1.22 35.79 -30.30
N SER A 921 -0.60 36.90 -29.98
CA SER A 921 -1.11 37.92 -29.06
C SER A 921 -0.91 39.32 -29.64
N HIS A 922 -1.56 40.31 -29.02
CA HIS A 922 -1.42 41.72 -29.40
C HIS A 922 -0.89 42.51 -28.21
N PRO A 923 0.24 43.20 -28.34
CA PRO A 923 0.80 44.05 -27.28
C PRO A 923 -0.21 45.09 -26.76
N HIS A 924 -1.06 45.60 -27.65
CA HIS A 924 -2.01 46.68 -27.39
C HIS A 924 -3.14 46.31 -26.44
N TRP A 925 -3.53 45.03 -26.42
CA TRP A 925 -4.66 44.54 -25.63
C TRP A 925 -4.25 43.59 -24.51
N PHE A 926 -2.95 43.52 -24.17
CA PHE A 926 -2.36 42.55 -23.24
C PHE A 926 -2.63 42.84 -21.75
N ASN A 927 -3.90 43.06 -21.43
CA ASN A 927 -4.39 43.27 -20.08
C ASN A 927 -4.23 42.00 -19.22
N ARG A 928 -4.61 42.09 -17.93
CA ARG A 928 -4.41 40.97 -16.99
C ARG A 928 -5.10 39.67 -17.43
N ALA A 929 -6.28 39.75 -18.03
CA ALA A 929 -7.00 38.57 -18.50
C ALA A 929 -6.28 37.88 -19.68
N GLU A 930 -5.69 38.66 -20.60
CA GLU A 930 -4.84 38.10 -21.67
C GLU A 930 -3.59 37.42 -21.08
N GLN A 931 -2.94 38.06 -20.11
CA GLN A 931 -1.76 37.52 -19.44
C GLN A 931 -2.05 36.18 -18.76
N ASP A 932 -3.16 36.10 -18.02
CA ASP A 932 -3.56 34.87 -17.31
C ASP A 932 -3.87 33.75 -18.31
N LYS A 933 -4.56 34.06 -19.43
CA LYS A 933 -4.83 33.09 -20.51
C LYS A 933 -3.54 32.55 -21.14
N VAL A 934 -2.62 33.43 -21.51
CA VAL A 934 -1.36 33.03 -22.15
C VAL A 934 -0.47 32.22 -21.20
N ASN A 935 -0.38 32.61 -19.93
CA ASN A 935 0.31 31.82 -18.92
C ASN A 935 -0.31 30.43 -18.75
N GLU A 936 -1.64 30.31 -18.76
CA GLU A 936 -2.32 29.00 -18.68
C GLU A 936 -1.92 28.10 -19.87
N VAL A 937 -1.90 28.64 -21.08
CA VAL A 937 -1.48 27.91 -22.28
C VAL A 937 -0.02 27.44 -22.17
N PHE A 938 0.92 28.33 -21.84
CA PHE A 938 2.33 27.94 -21.77
C PHE A 938 2.66 27.06 -20.56
N ASN A 939 1.92 27.14 -19.45
CA ASN A 939 2.02 26.16 -18.37
C ASN A 939 1.63 24.74 -18.82
N HIS A 940 0.69 24.61 -19.76
CA HIS A 940 0.34 23.33 -20.38
C HIS A 940 1.44 22.86 -21.34
N VAL A 941 1.89 23.73 -22.25
CA VAL A 941 2.94 23.39 -23.23
C VAL A 941 4.26 23.03 -22.55
N ASP A 942 4.60 23.69 -21.44
CA ASP A 942 5.80 23.47 -20.64
C ASP A 942 5.96 22.02 -20.13
N GLN A 943 4.86 21.27 -20.05
CA GLN A 943 4.85 19.86 -19.64
C GLN A 943 5.54 18.94 -20.66
N PHE A 944 5.86 19.45 -21.85
CA PHE A 944 6.43 18.68 -22.95
C PHE A 944 7.76 19.26 -23.46
N LYS A 945 8.36 20.20 -22.72
CA LYS A 945 9.58 20.89 -23.16
C LYS A 945 10.80 19.96 -23.23
N TYR A 946 11.53 20.11 -24.33
CA TYR A 946 12.78 19.42 -24.59
C TYR A 946 13.92 19.82 -23.65
N GLU A 947 14.04 21.10 -23.31
CA GLU A 947 15.08 21.58 -22.38
C GLU A 947 14.94 20.94 -20.98
N LYS A 948 13.71 20.57 -20.60
CA LYS A 948 13.37 19.93 -19.32
C LYS A 948 13.36 18.40 -19.45
N ASP A 949 13.68 17.88 -20.64
CA ASP A 949 13.71 16.46 -20.98
C ASP A 949 12.35 15.75 -20.81
N LEU A 950 11.26 16.50 -21.07
CA LEU A 950 9.88 16.03 -20.89
C LEU A 950 9.18 15.66 -22.20
N GLY A 951 9.71 16.07 -23.34
CA GLY A 951 9.11 15.87 -24.66
C GLY A 951 9.87 16.57 -25.78
N PRO A 952 9.33 16.58 -27.01
CA PRO A 952 9.99 17.13 -28.18
C PRO A 952 9.67 18.61 -28.43
N VAL A 953 9.06 19.31 -27.49
CA VAL A 953 8.60 20.70 -27.70
C VAL A 953 9.75 21.68 -27.51
N ILE A 954 9.92 22.56 -28.49
CA ILE A 954 10.89 23.64 -28.46
C ILE A 954 10.22 24.96 -28.79
N TYR A 955 10.55 25.99 -28.01
CA TYR A 955 10.13 27.35 -28.27
C TYR A 955 11.10 28.02 -29.23
N VAL A 956 10.56 28.59 -30.30
CA VAL A 956 11.33 29.18 -31.39
C VAL A 956 10.62 30.40 -31.98
N THR A 957 11.32 31.18 -32.78
CA THR A 957 10.74 32.25 -33.61
C THR A 957 10.29 31.72 -34.98
N LEU A 958 9.54 32.50 -35.76
CA LEU A 958 9.22 32.14 -37.16
C LEU A 958 10.48 32.08 -38.03
N ARG A 959 11.46 32.96 -37.78
CA ARG A 959 12.79 32.94 -38.42
C ARG A 959 13.52 31.63 -38.18
N ASP A 960 13.44 31.09 -36.97
CA ASP A 960 14.06 29.81 -36.63
C ASP A 960 13.38 28.65 -37.36
N ILE A 961 12.04 28.63 -37.44
CA ILE A 961 11.32 27.65 -38.27
C ILE A 961 11.82 27.72 -39.72
N TYR A 962 11.95 28.92 -40.28
CA TYR A 962 12.48 29.07 -41.64
C TYR A 962 13.90 28.50 -41.76
N ASN A 963 14.81 28.85 -40.85
CA ASN A 963 16.21 28.45 -40.91
C ASN A 963 16.43 26.95 -40.67
N ASP A 964 15.66 26.32 -39.78
CA ASP A 964 15.88 24.96 -39.28
C ASP A 964 15.01 23.89 -39.96
N TRP A 965 13.87 24.31 -40.49
CA TRP A 965 12.95 23.41 -41.17
C TRP A 965 12.91 23.71 -42.67
N LEU A 966 12.74 24.96 -43.06
CA LEU A 966 12.26 25.28 -44.41
C LEU A 966 13.37 25.63 -45.42
N LYS A 967 14.51 26.13 -44.97
CA LYS A 967 15.60 26.63 -45.84
C LYS A 967 16.46 25.51 -46.47
N GLU A 968 16.49 24.33 -45.86
CA GLU A 968 17.33 23.19 -46.29
C GLU A 968 16.54 22.05 -46.97
N ASN A 969 15.24 22.25 -47.19
CA ASN A 969 14.42 21.47 -48.11
C ASN A 969 14.16 22.26 -49.39
#